data_AF-A0A523S2X1-F1
#
_entry.id   AF-A0A523S2X1-F1
#
_cell.length_a   1.000
_cell.length_b   1.000
_cell.length_c   1.000
_cell.angle_alpha   90.00
_cell.angle_beta   90.00
_cell.angle_gamma   90.00
#
_symmetry.space_group_name_H-M   'P 1'
#
loop_
_entity.id
_entity.type
_entity.pdbx_description
1 polymer ?
#
loop_
_entity_poly.entity_id
_entity_poly.type
_entity_poly.pdbx_seq_one_letter_code
_entity_poly.pdbx_strand_id
1 'polypeptide(L)'
;MTRDNEQSLVGFEITEIPRAYVESVHLSEGSQSTPWTLKSTNLQYERFLNSVLYTGINFAFRIESKGGNGKLLYLMQQTDTNMFEPIYSAFFQDFNIKQFEQPRLGTFDGPIHVCTITGVPKSSTKILDAMSEIITKFSGHAIYQVYSISASPSRIKRTVSKHRLKMALEKSQKQQKSSKKTPKPTTREKSKSKSRESKKSTPKPREKTTTKTPSMKKRKERLSPKVASPKADSRGEKRKVNMPAPEVRGKPIESFKALRSKVEKEYPGLSRNPRFGEWMRDAEHYMNLHDTRMKYPEMPPEALREMSREMGVPRTKAEGWIHQGKEPRLFKYTREVMTKTEGLERVREIKSSLNGAETLQDMKEKLDNFYLRPELENLPGYQMHHENAKSFYKLLDSMKAGGLNKDLARDVGTNRRNVERWMKGELPRIPRIASEVPQEDPKPGHKWLPSKIVGKKFTEFIEVKEKVESFDDIERFLDQLKSLDSTEMKALRKRFRDVSKEKALMYNLGIAVSDGSFYRNSMTERFGLELSKKYDWSENVGEATRYHWGLLGIRSGRIADHTSEYKWNGETRSSERMGWTSEATPLMNWLKRSALGFELEHSKSRLDADWIPNAPKEAKSAFIQGVADGDGWVSSMKTGISTNREAEFYSGILGSLGIHSTPGNKRSQINRSKDIQNAAELPLFKHASGRQEKLENLSDMYRASPNAGRMNENEKMLIQELTNQGHSTGEIREKIWGDLGISRSKATIWRYQKKLESRNSG
;
A
#
# COMPACT_ATOMS: atom_id res chain seq x y z
N MET A 1 8.06 20.19 -33.13
CA MET A 1 7.03 19.26 -32.63
C MET A 1 6.21 18.84 -33.83
N THR A 2 6.56 17.71 -34.40
CA THR A 2 5.87 17.07 -35.52
C THR A 2 4.54 16.50 -35.01
N ARG A 3 3.46 16.85 -35.73
CA ARG A 3 2.17 16.14 -35.68
C ARG A 3 2.43 14.78 -36.31
N ASP A 4 2.47 13.71 -35.53
CA ASP A 4 2.29 12.33 -35.99
C ASP A 4 2.31 11.43 -34.76
N ASN A 5 1.12 11.30 -34.17
CA ASN A 5 0.65 10.23 -33.28
C ASN A 5 -0.66 10.77 -32.68
N GLU A 6 -1.74 10.72 -33.47
CA GLU A 6 -3.10 10.84 -32.93
C GLU A 6 -3.37 9.60 -32.08
N GLN A 7 -2.84 9.61 -30.85
CA GLN A 7 -3.29 8.68 -29.83
C GLN A 7 -4.77 8.97 -29.58
N SER A 8 -5.62 7.96 -29.75
CA SER A 8 -7.04 8.04 -29.46
C SER A 8 -7.24 8.42 -27.99
N LEU A 9 -7.75 9.62 -27.78
CA LEU A 9 -8.11 10.13 -26.46
C LEU A 9 -9.55 9.73 -26.17
N VAL A 10 -9.76 9.01 -25.07
CA VAL A 10 -11.09 8.72 -24.56
C VAL A 10 -11.42 9.75 -23.47
N GLY A 11 -12.62 10.32 -23.56
CA GLY A 11 -13.10 11.25 -22.56
C GLY A 11 -14.16 10.62 -21.66
N PHE A 12 -14.17 11.03 -20.40
CA PHE A 12 -15.23 10.71 -19.43
C PHE A 12 -15.87 12.00 -18.95
N GLU A 13 -17.19 12.09 -18.98
CA GLU A 13 -17.98 13.23 -18.48
C GLU A 13 -18.72 12.77 -17.24
N ILE A 14 -18.53 13.52 -16.18
CA ILE A 14 -19.37 13.45 -14.99
C ILE A 14 -20.37 14.58 -15.12
N THR A 15 -21.57 14.20 -15.53
CA THR A 15 -22.59 15.14 -16.02
C THR A 15 -23.18 16.02 -14.93
N GLU A 16 -23.15 15.59 -13.65
CA GLU A 16 -23.77 16.32 -12.55
C GLU A 16 -23.03 16.08 -11.23
N ILE A 17 -22.31 17.10 -10.74
CA ILE A 17 -21.92 17.16 -9.33
C ILE A 17 -23.05 17.89 -8.60
N PRO A 18 -23.85 17.21 -7.74
CA PRO A 18 -24.98 17.84 -7.07
C PRO A 18 -24.54 19.09 -6.30
N ARG A 19 -25.31 20.18 -6.34
CA ARG A 19 -24.97 21.42 -5.63
C ARG A 19 -24.79 21.21 -4.12
N ALA A 20 -25.53 20.27 -3.53
CA ALA A 20 -25.38 19.81 -2.15
C ALA A 20 -23.99 19.23 -1.81
N TYR A 21 -23.25 18.77 -2.83
CA TYR A 21 -21.89 18.24 -2.73
C TYR A 21 -20.83 19.36 -2.59
N VAL A 22 -21.18 20.57 -3.01
CA VAL A 22 -20.33 21.76 -3.02
C VAL A 22 -20.71 22.72 -1.87
N GLU A 23 -22.00 22.83 -1.57
CA GLU A 23 -22.55 23.69 -0.52
C GLU A 23 -23.08 22.83 0.65
N SER A 24 -22.19 22.25 1.47
CA SER A 24 -22.63 21.62 2.72
C SER A 24 -22.79 22.67 3.84
N VAL A 25 -23.80 23.52 3.73
CA VAL A 25 -24.29 24.33 4.86
C VAL A 25 -25.82 24.33 4.80
N HIS A 26 -26.40 23.41 5.60
CA HIS A 26 -27.84 23.21 5.84
C HIS A 26 -28.60 22.34 4.83
N LEU A 27 -28.61 21.02 5.10
CA LEU A 27 -29.74 20.17 4.76
C LEU A 27 -30.30 19.57 6.05
N SER A 28 -31.59 19.80 6.25
CA SER A 28 -32.44 19.25 7.30
C SER A 28 -32.73 17.77 7.04
N GLU A 29 -33.05 17.07 8.14
CA GLU A 29 -33.29 15.63 8.26
C GLU A 29 -34.27 15.09 7.22
N GLY A 30 -33.86 14.06 6.47
CA GLY A 30 -34.77 13.33 5.59
C GLY A 30 -34.16 12.62 4.38
N SER A 31 -33.09 11.84 4.51
CA SER A 31 -32.81 10.71 3.60
C SER A 31 -31.78 9.76 4.22
N GLN A 32 -31.93 8.45 3.97
CA GLN A 32 -31.12 7.37 4.56
C GLN A 32 -29.75 7.15 3.86
N SER A 33 -29.16 8.16 3.23
CA SER A 33 -27.76 8.12 2.81
C SER A 33 -26.95 9.09 3.67
N THR A 34 -25.81 8.64 4.18
CA THR A 34 -24.92 9.48 5.02
C THR A 34 -24.62 10.79 4.28
N PRO A 35 -24.99 11.97 4.82
CA PRO A 35 -24.84 13.23 4.10
C PRO A 35 -23.35 13.52 3.86
N TRP A 36 -23.01 13.74 2.59
CA TRP A 36 -21.66 14.12 2.17
C TRP A 36 -21.32 15.50 2.74
N THR A 37 -20.43 15.54 3.74
CA THR A 37 -19.86 16.79 4.28
C THR A 37 -18.68 17.26 3.42
N LEU A 38 -18.42 18.57 3.33
CA LEU A 38 -17.23 19.12 2.65
C LEU A 38 -15.93 18.39 3.06
N LYS A 39 -15.82 17.99 4.33
CA LYS A 39 -14.66 17.26 4.85
C LYS A 39 -14.59 15.81 4.36
N SER A 40 -15.70 15.09 4.32
CA SER A 40 -15.74 13.72 3.78
C SER A 40 -15.54 13.69 2.27
N THR A 41 -16.06 14.70 1.56
CA THR A 41 -15.85 14.90 0.13
C THR A 41 -14.38 15.17 -0.19
N ASN A 42 -13.74 16.10 0.52
CA ASN A 42 -12.31 16.38 0.36
C ASN A 42 -11.45 15.13 0.63
N LEU A 43 -11.80 14.34 1.65
CA LEU A 43 -11.07 13.12 1.98
C LEU A 43 -11.24 12.03 0.91
N GLN A 44 -12.44 11.86 0.36
CA GLN A 44 -12.68 10.88 -0.70
C GLN A 44 -12.02 11.29 -2.01
N TYR A 45 -12.05 12.58 -2.35
CA TYR A 45 -11.36 13.11 -3.53
C TYR A 45 -9.83 13.03 -3.37
N GLU A 46 -9.30 13.27 -2.17
CA GLU A 46 -7.88 13.05 -1.87
C GLU A 46 -7.47 11.59 -2.04
N ARG A 47 -8.31 10.63 -1.59
CA ARG A 47 -8.07 9.20 -1.77
C ARG A 47 -8.12 8.78 -3.23
N PHE A 48 -9.10 9.28 -3.97
CA PHE A 48 -9.22 9.06 -5.41
C PHE A 48 -7.98 9.58 -6.15
N LEU A 49 -7.61 10.86 -5.95
CA LEU A 49 -6.44 11.45 -6.58
C LEU A 49 -5.16 10.70 -6.22
N ASN A 50 -4.97 10.34 -4.95
CA ASN A 50 -3.83 9.52 -4.55
C ASN A 50 -3.83 8.18 -5.30
N SER A 51 -4.96 7.50 -5.39
CA SER A 51 -5.06 6.21 -6.08
C SER A 51 -4.70 6.33 -7.56
N VAL A 52 -5.21 7.34 -8.26
CA VAL A 52 -4.89 7.60 -9.67
C VAL A 52 -3.42 8.04 -9.86
N LEU A 53 -2.86 8.79 -8.90
CA LEU A 53 -1.45 9.20 -8.97
C LEU A 53 -0.47 8.04 -8.76
N TYR A 54 -0.87 6.99 -8.01
CA TYR A 54 -0.06 5.79 -7.81
C TYR A 54 -0.16 4.77 -8.96
N THR A 55 -1.15 4.89 -9.85
CA THR A 55 -1.28 3.99 -11.01
C THR A 55 -0.46 4.43 -12.23
N GLY A 56 0.15 5.63 -12.19
CA GLY A 56 0.92 6.18 -13.31
C GLY A 56 0.07 6.69 -14.48
N ILE A 57 -1.27 6.72 -14.33
CA ILE A 57 -2.20 7.19 -15.34
C ILE A 57 -1.99 8.68 -15.61
N ASN A 58 -1.83 9.03 -16.89
CA ASN A 58 -1.79 10.42 -17.31
C ASN A 58 -3.20 10.86 -17.67
N PHE A 59 -3.78 11.74 -16.86
CA PHE A 59 -5.08 12.32 -17.14
C PHE A 59 -5.01 13.84 -17.09
N ALA A 60 -5.79 14.47 -17.96
CA ALA A 60 -6.22 15.85 -17.83
C ALA A 60 -7.67 15.86 -17.36
N PHE A 61 -8.10 16.94 -16.73
CA PHE A 61 -9.52 17.18 -16.52
C PHE A 61 -9.87 18.63 -16.79
N ARG A 62 -11.12 18.89 -17.17
CA ARG A 62 -11.74 20.18 -17.44
C ARG A 62 -12.96 20.31 -16.52
N ILE A 63 -13.11 21.46 -15.86
CA ILE A 63 -14.31 21.78 -15.09
C ILE A 63 -15.15 22.74 -15.93
N GLU A 64 -16.45 22.49 -16.07
CA GLU A 64 -17.40 23.46 -16.61
C GLU A 64 -18.41 23.84 -15.54
N SER A 65 -18.56 25.12 -15.24
CA SER A 65 -19.63 25.60 -14.35
C SER A 65 -20.66 26.32 -15.19
N LYS A 66 -21.92 25.87 -15.14
CA LYS A 66 -23.07 26.55 -15.78
C LYS A 66 -24.26 26.52 -14.83
N GLY A 67 -24.74 27.71 -14.44
CA GLY A 67 -25.94 27.83 -13.60
C GLY A 67 -25.83 27.22 -12.20
N GLY A 68 -24.62 27.10 -11.63
CA GLY A 68 -24.41 26.48 -10.32
C GLY A 68 -24.22 24.95 -10.36
N ASN A 69 -24.30 24.34 -11.54
CA ASN A 69 -23.94 22.94 -11.75
C ASN A 69 -22.51 22.85 -12.31
N GLY A 70 -21.66 22.06 -11.64
CA GLY A 70 -20.31 21.75 -12.08
C GLY A 70 -20.29 20.44 -12.88
N LYS A 71 -19.75 20.48 -14.09
CA LYS A 71 -19.35 19.32 -14.88
C LYS A 71 -17.86 19.10 -14.76
N LEU A 72 -17.44 17.84 -14.69
CA LEU A 72 -16.04 17.46 -14.68
C LEU A 72 -15.77 16.49 -15.82
N LEU A 73 -14.92 16.90 -16.75
CA LEU A 73 -14.55 16.18 -17.96
C LEU A 73 -13.13 15.66 -17.78
N TYR A 74 -12.92 14.35 -17.70
CA TYR A 74 -11.59 13.76 -17.72
C TYR A 74 -11.20 13.40 -19.16
N LEU A 75 -9.96 13.68 -19.52
CA LEU A 75 -9.34 13.32 -20.79
C LEU A 75 -8.14 12.43 -20.48
N MET A 76 -8.14 11.20 -20.99
CA MET A 76 -7.05 10.24 -20.76
C MET A 76 -6.74 9.46 -22.04
N GLN A 77 -5.59 8.79 -22.06
CA GLN A 77 -5.25 7.87 -23.14
C GLN A 77 -6.18 6.65 -23.09
N GLN A 78 -6.58 6.12 -24.26
CA GLN A 78 -7.47 4.95 -24.34
C GLN A 78 -6.93 3.73 -23.56
N THR A 79 -5.61 3.60 -23.42
CA THR A 79 -4.98 2.53 -22.64
C THR A 79 -5.24 2.61 -21.14
N ASP A 80 -5.58 3.80 -20.63
CA ASP A 80 -5.73 4.07 -19.19
C ASP A 80 -7.18 3.92 -18.70
N THR A 81 -8.14 3.76 -19.62
CA THR A 81 -9.59 3.71 -19.32
C THR A 81 -9.95 2.51 -18.43
N ASN A 82 -9.35 1.34 -18.71
CA ASN A 82 -9.60 0.08 -18.01
C ASN A 82 -9.17 0.12 -16.52
N MET A 83 -8.27 1.04 -16.16
CA MET A 83 -7.86 1.25 -14.77
C MET A 83 -8.63 2.41 -14.12
N PHE A 84 -9.00 3.44 -14.89
CA PHE A 84 -9.69 4.60 -14.35
C PHE A 84 -11.12 4.29 -13.90
N GLU A 85 -11.88 3.54 -14.67
CA GLU A 85 -13.30 3.27 -14.38
C GLU A 85 -13.51 2.46 -13.08
N PRO A 86 -12.72 1.40 -12.78
CA PRO A 86 -12.80 0.71 -11.48
C PRO A 86 -12.38 1.60 -10.31
N ILE A 87 -11.34 2.43 -10.49
CA ILE A 87 -10.87 3.35 -9.45
C ILE A 87 -11.95 4.40 -9.18
N TYR A 88 -12.51 5.03 -10.21
CA TYR A 88 -13.56 6.02 -10.05
C TYR A 88 -14.80 5.42 -9.39
N SER A 89 -15.28 4.28 -9.89
CA SER A 89 -16.45 3.57 -9.36
C SER A 89 -16.25 3.13 -7.90
N ALA A 90 -15.01 2.87 -7.46
CA ALA A 90 -14.74 2.56 -6.06
C ALA A 90 -14.89 3.77 -5.10
N PHE A 91 -14.74 5.00 -5.60
CA PHE A 91 -14.77 6.22 -4.78
C PHE A 91 -16.03 7.08 -4.98
N PHE A 92 -16.72 6.95 -6.11
CA PHE A 92 -17.84 7.80 -6.54
C PHE A 92 -19.03 6.98 -7.08
N GLN A 93 -19.48 6.00 -6.29
CA GLN A 93 -20.57 5.07 -6.66
C GLN A 93 -21.90 5.76 -7.01
N ASP A 94 -22.12 6.97 -6.50
CA ASP A 94 -23.36 7.74 -6.70
C ASP A 94 -23.31 8.66 -7.94
N PHE A 95 -22.23 8.62 -8.73
CA PHE A 95 -22.02 9.52 -9.87
C PHE A 95 -22.19 8.80 -11.20
N ASN A 96 -23.06 9.34 -12.06
CA ASN A 96 -23.16 8.88 -13.44
C ASN A 96 -21.93 9.34 -14.24
N ILE A 97 -21.17 8.36 -14.74
CA ILE A 97 -20.10 8.58 -15.69
C ILE A 97 -20.64 8.29 -17.09
N LYS A 98 -20.36 9.15 -18.06
CA LYS A 98 -20.56 8.86 -19.48
C LYS A 98 -19.20 8.83 -20.18
N GLN A 99 -18.89 7.71 -20.83
CA GLN A 99 -17.72 7.60 -21.69
C GLN A 99 -18.05 8.12 -23.10
N PHE A 100 -17.08 8.78 -23.75
CA PHE A 100 -17.17 9.17 -25.16
C PHE A 100 -15.84 8.92 -25.87
N GLU A 101 -15.95 8.37 -27.07
CA GLU A 101 -14.81 7.95 -27.90
C GLU A 101 -14.15 9.12 -28.64
N GLN A 102 -14.82 10.27 -28.75
CA GLN A 102 -14.24 11.50 -29.29
C GLN A 102 -14.72 12.71 -28.49
N PRO A 103 -13.82 13.43 -27.79
CA PRO A 103 -14.22 14.67 -27.13
C PRO A 103 -14.61 15.67 -28.23
N ARG A 104 -15.87 16.11 -28.24
CA ARG A 104 -16.28 17.30 -29.01
C ARG A 104 -15.58 18.51 -28.39
N LEU A 105 -14.32 18.71 -28.74
CA LEU A 105 -13.59 19.96 -28.50
C LEU A 105 -14.21 20.99 -29.44
N GLY A 106 -15.41 21.46 -29.10
CA GLY A 106 -16.00 22.62 -29.77
C GLY A 106 -14.98 23.75 -29.76
N THR A 107 -14.86 24.45 -30.88
CA THR A 107 -14.04 25.66 -31.02
C THR A 107 -14.37 26.63 -29.89
N PHE A 108 -13.41 26.87 -29.01
CA PHE A 108 -13.61 27.66 -27.80
C PHE A 108 -12.66 28.86 -27.81
N ASP A 109 -13.20 30.06 -27.91
CA ASP A 109 -12.44 31.33 -27.96
C ASP A 109 -12.08 31.90 -26.56
N GLY A 110 -12.15 31.07 -25.51
CA GLY A 110 -11.82 31.45 -24.14
C GLY A 110 -10.36 31.10 -23.74
N PRO A 111 -9.75 31.84 -22.78
CA PRO A 111 -8.39 31.54 -22.32
C PRO A 111 -8.34 30.17 -21.60
N ILE A 112 -7.44 29.30 -22.06
CA ILE A 112 -7.13 28.02 -21.41
C ILE A 112 -6.10 28.27 -20.29
N HIS A 113 -6.42 27.86 -19.07
CA HIS A 113 -5.53 27.99 -17.92
C HIS A 113 -4.86 26.64 -17.61
N VAL A 114 -3.57 26.52 -17.89
CA VAL A 114 -2.79 25.29 -17.66
C VAL A 114 -2.14 25.32 -16.27
N CYS A 115 -2.38 24.29 -15.47
CA CYS A 115 -1.73 24.06 -14.17
C CYS A 115 -1.00 22.72 -14.18
N THR A 116 0.33 22.72 -14.08
CA THR A 116 1.11 21.47 -14.04
C THR A 116 1.42 21.11 -12.59
N ILE A 117 1.02 19.91 -12.15
CA ILE A 117 1.34 19.36 -10.84
C ILE A 117 2.45 18.33 -11.01
N THR A 118 3.58 18.54 -10.34
CA THR A 118 4.74 17.63 -10.37
C THR A 118 5.10 17.18 -8.96
N GLY A 119 5.15 15.86 -8.75
CA GLY A 119 5.44 15.21 -7.45
C GLY A 119 4.26 15.24 -6.47
N VAL A 120 4.25 14.33 -5.48
CA VAL A 120 3.21 14.27 -4.43
C VAL A 120 3.51 15.29 -3.32
N PRO A 121 2.63 16.27 -3.03
CA PRO A 121 2.84 17.09 -1.85
C PRO A 121 1.57 17.11 -0.98
N LYS A 122 1.76 17.53 0.28
CA LYS A 122 0.72 18.05 1.20
C LYS A 122 -0.06 19.28 0.63
N SER A 123 -0.17 19.43 -0.69
CA SER A 123 -0.77 20.55 -1.42
C SER A 123 -2.06 20.19 -2.17
N SER A 124 -2.45 18.91 -2.21
CA SER A 124 -3.75 18.48 -2.76
C SER A 124 -4.90 19.25 -2.11
N THR A 125 -4.86 19.49 -0.80
CA THR A 125 -5.85 20.31 -0.07
C THR A 125 -5.98 21.74 -0.62
N LYS A 126 -4.88 22.39 -1.02
CA LYS A 126 -4.92 23.76 -1.55
C LYS A 126 -5.45 23.84 -2.98
N ILE A 127 -5.25 22.77 -3.75
CA ILE A 127 -5.82 22.63 -5.09
C ILE A 127 -7.32 22.40 -4.98
N LEU A 128 -7.75 21.55 -4.03
CA LEU A 128 -9.15 21.32 -3.73
C LEU A 128 -9.85 22.57 -3.19
N ASP A 129 -9.20 23.34 -2.32
CA ASP A 129 -9.73 24.62 -1.83
C ASP A 129 -9.92 25.62 -2.99
N ALA A 130 -8.96 25.70 -3.92
CA ALA A 130 -9.06 26.56 -5.10
C ALA A 130 -10.15 26.08 -6.07
N MET A 131 -10.26 24.78 -6.31
CA MET A 131 -11.31 24.18 -7.14
C MET A 131 -12.70 24.44 -6.54
N SER A 132 -12.85 24.25 -5.23
CA SER A 132 -14.09 24.51 -4.50
C SER A 132 -14.47 26.00 -4.55
N GLU A 133 -13.50 26.91 -4.37
CA GLU A 133 -13.71 28.36 -4.51
C GLU A 133 -14.13 28.76 -5.93
N ILE A 134 -13.55 28.14 -6.96
CA ILE A 134 -13.89 28.39 -8.37
C ILE A 134 -15.30 27.90 -8.69
N ILE A 135 -15.64 26.66 -8.31
CA ILE A 135 -16.97 26.08 -8.56
C ILE A 135 -18.07 26.89 -7.85
N THR A 136 -17.80 27.37 -6.63
CA THR A 136 -18.79 28.13 -5.85
C THR A 136 -18.94 29.59 -6.26
N LYS A 137 -17.88 30.25 -6.74
CA LYS A 137 -17.90 31.71 -6.96
C LYS A 137 -17.87 32.13 -8.42
N PHE A 138 -17.52 31.25 -9.35
CA PHE A 138 -17.37 31.59 -10.77
C PHE A 138 -18.62 31.21 -11.56
N SER A 139 -19.32 32.21 -12.10
CA SER A 139 -20.56 32.06 -12.88
C SER A 139 -20.35 32.02 -14.40
N GLY A 140 -19.10 31.94 -14.88
CA GLY A 140 -18.73 31.87 -16.30
C GLY A 140 -18.08 30.54 -16.70
N HIS A 141 -17.61 30.45 -17.94
CA HIS A 141 -16.85 29.29 -18.42
C HIS A 141 -15.35 29.49 -18.16
N ALA A 142 -14.70 28.53 -17.49
CA ALA A 142 -13.26 28.54 -17.29
C ALA A 142 -12.70 27.12 -17.48
N ILE A 143 -11.84 26.96 -18.48
CA ILE A 143 -11.17 25.68 -18.75
C ILE A 143 -9.85 25.67 -17.99
N TYR A 144 -9.75 24.78 -17.01
CA TYR A 144 -8.49 24.46 -16.35
C TYR A 144 -8.00 23.14 -16.93
N GLN A 145 -6.74 23.10 -17.38
CA GLN A 145 -6.09 21.86 -17.80
C GLN A 145 -5.02 21.54 -16.77
N VAL A 146 -5.23 20.46 -16.01
CA VAL A 146 -4.26 20.00 -15.01
C VAL A 146 -3.46 18.85 -15.57
N TYR A 147 -2.15 19.01 -15.68
CA TYR A 147 -1.23 17.93 -16.07
C TYR A 147 -0.62 17.32 -14.81
N SER A 148 -0.90 16.05 -14.55
CA SER A 148 -0.13 15.25 -13.61
C SER A 148 1.01 14.58 -14.38
N ILE A 149 2.26 14.79 -13.95
CA ILE A 149 3.43 14.10 -14.51
C ILE A 149 4.07 13.32 -13.38
N SER A 150 4.15 12.00 -13.52
CA SER A 150 4.90 11.13 -12.62
C SER A 150 6.39 11.53 -12.65
N ALA A 151 6.93 11.96 -11.51
CA ALA A 151 8.35 12.23 -11.36
C ALA A 151 9.00 11.05 -10.62
N SER A 152 10.06 10.48 -11.19
CA SER A 152 10.88 9.48 -10.48
C SER A 152 11.37 10.06 -9.14
N PRO A 153 11.43 9.27 -8.05
CA PRO A 153 11.60 9.76 -6.67
C PRO A 153 12.84 10.65 -6.42
N SER A 154 13.83 10.65 -7.31
CA SER A 154 15.17 11.22 -7.05
C SER A 154 15.38 12.68 -7.47
N ARG A 155 14.40 13.38 -8.09
CA ARG A 155 14.59 14.78 -8.51
C ARG A 155 13.38 15.66 -8.20
N ILE A 156 13.28 16.13 -6.96
CA ILE A 156 12.37 17.24 -6.60
C ILE A 156 13.20 18.48 -6.24
N LYS A 157 13.43 19.37 -7.22
CA LYS A 157 13.86 20.75 -6.94
C LYS A 157 12.63 21.61 -6.65
N ARG A 158 12.50 22.10 -5.41
CA ARG A 158 11.43 23.01 -4.97
C ARG A 158 11.54 24.35 -5.69
N THR A 159 10.62 24.62 -6.61
CA THR A 159 10.32 25.99 -7.04
C THR A 159 8.81 26.16 -7.23
N VAL A 160 8.10 26.53 -6.16
CA VAL A 160 6.68 26.90 -6.25
C VAL A 160 6.58 28.43 -6.35
N SER A 161 6.33 28.92 -7.55
CA SER A 161 6.13 30.35 -7.82
C SER A 161 4.72 30.79 -7.42
N LYS A 162 4.48 31.03 -6.12
CA LYS A 162 3.28 31.71 -5.57
C LYS A 162 2.89 32.98 -6.35
N HIS A 163 3.88 33.61 -6.97
CA HIS A 163 3.73 34.84 -7.72
C HIS A 163 2.92 34.65 -9.03
N ARG A 164 3.05 33.52 -9.73
CA ARG A 164 2.37 33.30 -11.02
C ARG A 164 0.87 33.06 -10.89
N LEU A 165 0.44 32.34 -9.86
CA LEU A 165 -1.00 32.08 -9.60
C LEU A 165 -1.74 33.35 -9.20
N LYS A 166 -1.14 34.15 -8.31
CA LYS A 166 -1.69 35.44 -7.88
C LYS A 166 -1.77 36.44 -9.05
N MET A 167 -0.74 36.50 -9.89
CA MET A 167 -0.73 37.35 -11.09
C MET A 167 -1.75 36.92 -12.14
N ALA A 168 -2.03 35.62 -12.30
CA ALA A 168 -3.06 35.12 -13.21
C ALA A 168 -4.47 35.50 -12.74
N LEU A 169 -4.75 35.36 -11.43
CA LEU A 169 -5.99 35.80 -10.79
C LEU A 169 -6.20 37.31 -10.90
N GLU A 170 -5.15 38.11 -10.64
CA GLU A 170 -5.19 39.56 -10.75
C GLU A 170 -5.35 40.04 -12.21
N LYS A 171 -4.74 39.34 -13.18
CA LYS A 171 -4.94 39.64 -14.62
C LYS A 171 -6.36 39.33 -15.07
N SER A 172 -6.95 38.22 -14.64
CA SER A 172 -8.33 37.84 -14.97
C SER A 172 -9.35 38.85 -14.41
N GLN A 173 -9.18 39.26 -13.16
CA GLN A 173 -10.04 40.29 -12.54
C GLN A 173 -9.88 41.66 -13.19
N LYS A 174 -8.68 42.01 -13.68
CA LYS A 174 -8.44 43.24 -14.45
C LYS A 174 -9.05 43.17 -15.85
N GLN A 175 -8.98 42.02 -16.54
CA GLN A 175 -9.56 41.83 -17.88
C GLN A 175 -11.09 41.91 -17.89
N GLN A 176 -11.76 41.42 -16.84
CA GLN A 176 -13.22 41.59 -16.67
C GLN A 176 -13.63 43.03 -16.34
N LYS A 177 -12.75 43.83 -15.72
CA LYS A 177 -13.00 45.26 -15.49
C LYS A 177 -12.75 46.09 -16.76
N SER A 178 -11.85 45.66 -17.64
CA SER A 178 -11.57 46.34 -18.91
C SER A 178 -12.56 46.00 -20.03
N SER A 179 -13.31 44.89 -19.94
CA SER A 179 -14.31 44.51 -20.94
C SER A 179 -15.61 45.35 -20.91
N LYS A 180 -15.67 46.41 -20.09
CA LYS A 180 -16.76 47.41 -20.04
C LYS A 180 -16.43 48.74 -20.73
N LYS A 181 -15.31 48.85 -21.45
CA LYS A 181 -15.02 50.04 -22.26
C LYS A 181 -14.79 49.66 -23.72
N THR A 182 -15.69 50.14 -24.57
CA THR A 182 -15.59 50.09 -26.03
C THR A 182 -14.32 50.83 -26.50
N PRO A 183 -13.45 50.24 -27.32
CA PRO A 183 -12.30 50.95 -27.86
C PRO A 183 -12.63 51.65 -29.19
N LYS A 184 -12.16 52.90 -29.32
CA LYS A 184 -11.96 53.58 -30.62
C LYS A 184 -10.75 52.97 -31.35
N PRO A 185 -10.73 52.98 -32.69
CA PRO A 185 -9.67 52.34 -33.48
C PRO A 185 -8.50 53.29 -33.79
N THR A 186 -7.46 52.71 -34.41
CA THR A 186 -6.22 53.30 -34.99
C THR A 186 -5.02 53.35 -34.03
N THR A 187 -3.77 53.05 -34.39
CA THR A 187 -3.08 52.83 -35.68
C THR A 187 -1.76 52.05 -35.47
N ARG A 188 -1.21 51.50 -36.57
CA ARG A 188 0.16 50.95 -36.76
C ARG A 188 1.28 51.80 -36.13
N GLU A 189 2.34 51.17 -35.60
CA GLU A 189 3.69 51.10 -36.23
C GLU A 189 4.79 50.47 -35.34
N LYS A 190 5.64 49.68 -36.03
CA LYS A 190 7.12 49.53 -35.99
C LYS A 190 7.91 49.29 -34.69
N SER A 191 8.58 48.14 -34.71
CA SER A 191 10.01 47.86 -34.48
C SER A 191 10.79 48.58 -33.36
N LYS A 192 11.49 47.78 -32.52
CA LYS A 192 12.97 47.70 -32.53
C LYS A 192 13.52 46.73 -31.48
N SER A 193 14.65 46.19 -31.87
CA SER A 193 15.62 45.36 -31.16
C SER A 193 16.40 46.12 -30.07
N LYS A 194 16.99 45.36 -29.12
CA LYS A 194 18.29 45.52 -28.43
C LYS A 194 18.20 44.91 -27.02
N SER A 195 18.94 43.84 -26.68
CA SER A 195 20.40 43.67 -26.48
C SER A 195 20.84 43.94 -25.04
N ARG A 196 21.54 42.96 -24.44
CA ARG A 196 22.48 43.05 -23.30
C ARG A 196 21.83 43.53 -21.97
N GLU A 197 22.29 43.19 -20.78
CA GLU A 197 23.62 42.80 -20.34
C GLU A 197 23.54 42.13 -18.96
N SER A 198 24.47 41.22 -18.74
CA SER A 198 24.87 40.66 -17.45
C SER A 198 25.27 41.72 -16.43
N LYS A 199 24.93 41.54 -15.15
CA LYS A 199 25.76 42.02 -14.04
C LYS A 199 25.64 41.14 -12.78
N LYS A 200 26.80 40.60 -12.42
CA LYS A 200 27.18 40.06 -11.10
C LYS A 200 26.86 41.07 -9.99
N SER A 201 26.39 40.59 -8.84
CA SER A 201 26.76 41.18 -7.56
C SER A 201 26.80 40.13 -6.45
N THR A 202 27.84 40.30 -5.64
CA THR A 202 28.33 39.56 -4.48
C THR A 202 27.40 39.61 -3.26
N PRO A 203 27.59 38.72 -2.28
CA PRO A 203 26.78 38.66 -1.07
C PRO A 203 27.29 39.66 -0.02
N LYS A 204 26.37 40.37 0.64
CA LYS A 204 26.61 41.08 1.91
C LYS A 204 25.76 40.47 3.04
N PRO A 205 26.27 40.50 4.29
CA PRO A 205 25.76 39.74 5.41
C PRO A 205 24.47 40.36 5.96
N ARG A 206 23.53 39.51 6.38
CA ARG A 206 22.26 39.94 6.96
C ARG A 206 22.35 39.90 8.48
N GLU A 207 22.39 41.09 9.07
CA GLU A 207 22.10 41.33 10.48
C GLU A 207 20.71 40.80 10.85
N LYS A 208 20.64 40.14 12.01
CA LYS A 208 19.40 39.75 12.67
C LYS A 208 18.81 40.97 13.37
N THR A 209 17.75 41.53 12.82
CA THR A 209 16.84 42.41 13.56
C THR A 209 15.49 41.71 13.71
N THR A 210 15.21 41.30 14.94
CA THR A 210 13.92 40.82 15.41
C THR A 210 12.98 41.99 15.66
N THR A 211 12.11 42.30 14.70
CA THR A 211 10.94 43.16 14.93
C THR A 211 9.68 42.30 14.88
N LYS A 212 9.15 42.00 16.07
CA LYS A 212 7.79 41.48 16.26
C LYS A 212 6.80 42.60 15.93
N THR A 213 6.13 42.51 14.79
CA THR A 213 4.92 43.30 14.52
C THR A 213 3.70 42.56 15.08
N PRO A 214 2.83 43.20 15.87
CA PRO A 214 1.62 42.57 16.38
C PRO A 214 0.60 42.44 15.25
N SER A 215 0.37 41.21 14.81
CA SER A 215 -0.73 40.87 13.91
C SER A 215 -2.06 41.10 14.63
N MET A 216 -2.73 42.21 14.29
CA MET A 216 -4.14 42.41 14.59
C MET A 216 -4.96 41.31 13.90
N LYS A 217 -5.26 40.23 14.63
CA LYS A 217 -6.34 39.31 14.28
C LYS A 217 -7.65 40.07 14.47
N LYS A 218 -8.25 40.52 13.36
CA LYS A 218 -9.68 40.85 13.30
C LYS A 218 -10.48 39.59 13.65
N ARG A 219 -10.78 39.46 14.94
CA ARG A 219 -11.70 38.48 15.50
C ARG A 219 -13.10 38.84 15.00
N LYS A 220 -13.56 38.17 13.94
CA LYS A 220 -14.99 38.16 13.59
C LYS A 220 -15.70 37.40 14.71
N GLU A 221 -16.19 38.15 15.69
CA GLU A 221 -17.26 37.69 16.58
C GLU A 221 -18.45 37.33 15.71
N ARG A 222 -18.67 36.02 15.53
CA ARG A 222 -20.00 35.51 15.19
C ARG A 222 -20.85 35.75 16.43
N LEU A 223 -21.57 36.87 16.41
CA LEU A 223 -22.72 37.10 17.26
C LEU A 223 -23.75 36.02 16.91
N SER A 224 -23.74 34.92 17.66
CA SER A 224 -24.95 34.14 17.86
C SER A 224 -26.03 35.11 18.38
N PRO A 225 -27.30 35.01 17.97
CA PRO A 225 -28.35 35.75 18.65
C PRO A 225 -28.30 35.30 20.10
N LYS A 226 -27.84 36.19 20.99
CA LYS A 226 -28.20 36.08 22.40
C LYS A 226 -29.70 36.20 22.40
N VAL A 227 -30.40 35.08 22.50
CA VAL A 227 -31.74 35.06 23.06
C VAL A 227 -31.57 35.75 24.41
N ALA A 228 -32.00 37.01 24.46
CA ALA A 228 -32.06 37.75 25.69
C ALA A 228 -33.09 37.02 26.53
N SER A 229 -32.62 36.11 27.38
CA SER A 229 -33.37 35.71 28.56
C SER A 229 -33.81 37.01 29.24
N PRO A 230 -35.11 37.24 29.44
CA PRO A 230 -35.60 38.50 29.96
C PRO A 230 -34.84 38.80 31.24
N LYS A 231 -34.10 39.92 31.27
CA LYS A 231 -33.65 40.52 32.52
C LYS A 231 -34.89 41.10 33.20
N ALA A 232 -35.76 40.22 33.67
CA ALA A 232 -36.62 40.53 34.78
C ALA A 232 -35.72 40.55 36.02
N ASP A 233 -35.16 41.72 36.32
CA ASP A 233 -34.97 42.10 37.71
C ASP A 233 -36.37 42.27 38.31
N SER A 234 -37.07 41.13 38.52
CA SER A 234 -38.20 41.10 39.44
C SER A 234 -37.58 41.31 40.82
N ARG A 235 -37.50 42.57 41.23
CA ARG A 235 -37.20 42.96 42.61
C ARG A 235 -38.31 42.35 43.47
N GLY A 236 -38.05 41.18 44.05
CA GLY A 236 -38.82 40.62 45.16
C GLY A 236 -39.63 39.34 44.90
N GLU A 237 -39.75 38.83 43.68
CA GLU A 237 -40.53 37.59 43.48
C GLU A 237 -39.73 36.36 43.95
N LYS A 238 -40.35 35.61 44.87
CA LYS A 238 -39.82 34.33 45.36
C LYS A 238 -39.75 33.35 44.19
N ARG A 239 -38.58 32.74 43.98
CA ARG A 239 -38.38 31.72 42.94
C ARG A 239 -38.39 30.35 43.59
N LYS A 240 -39.08 29.39 42.97
CA LYS A 240 -39.09 27.99 43.41
C LYS A 240 -37.66 27.45 43.47
N VAL A 241 -37.35 26.71 44.54
CA VAL A 241 -36.11 25.96 44.67
C VAL A 241 -36.24 24.68 43.84
N ASN A 242 -35.30 24.50 42.90
CA ASN A 242 -35.19 23.33 42.04
C ASN A 242 -33.76 22.79 42.13
N MET A 243 -33.39 22.29 43.30
CA MET A 243 -32.07 21.79 43.61
C MET A 243 -32.13 20.27 43.77
N PRO A 244 -31.48 19.49 42.90
CA PRO A 244 -31.44 18.03 43.03
C PRO A 244 -30.78 17.59 44.35
N ALA A 245 -31.20 16.44 44.88
CA ALA A 245 -30.53 15.83 46.01
C ALA A 245 -29.10 15.42 45.61
N PRO A 246 -28.09 15.59 46.48
CA PRO A 246 -26.73 15.18 46.18
C PRO A 246 -26.67 13.65 46.06
N GLU A 247 -26.45 13.17 44.84
CA GLU A 247 -26.38 11.74 44.53
C GLU A 247 -25.08 11.35 43.82
N VAL A 248 -24.61 10.13 44.09
CA VAL A 248 -23.51 9.49 43.36
C VAL A 248 -24.06 8.21 42.76
N ARG A 249 -24.24 8.23 41.42
CA ARG A 249 -24.84 7.15 40.63
C ARG A 249 -26.19 6.66 41.17
N GLY A 250 -27.12 7.60 41.37
CA GLY A 250 -28.47 7.31 41.85
C GLY A 250 -28.58 6.97 43.34
N LYS A 251 -27.46 6.98 44.08
CA LYS A 251 -27.47 6.78 45.54
C LYS A 251 -27.30 8.13 46.23
N PRO A 252 -28.24 8.54 47.10
CA PRO A 252 -28.13 9.79 47.85
C PRO A 252 -26.90 9.75 48.77
N ILE A 253 -26.32 10.92 49.03
CA ILE A 253 -25.18 11.07 49.94
C ILE A 253 -25.58 11.96 51.11
N GLU A 254 -25.55 11.39 52.32
CA GLU A 254 -26.06 12.03 53.54
C GLU A 254 -25.14 13.08 54.13
N SER A 255 -23.83 13.04 53.83
CA SER A 255 -22.88 14.01 54.37
C SER A 255 -21.66 14.21 53.47
N PHE A 256 -21.02 15.38 53.58
CA PHE A 256 -19.79 15.66 52.84
C PHE A 256 -18.65 14.68 53.19
N LYS A 257 -18.56 14.23 54.45
CA LYS A 257 -17.60 13.21 54.89
C LYS A 257 -17.85 11.87 54.16
N ALA A 258 -19.12 11.46 54.04
CA ALA A 258 -19.49 10.28 53.28
C ALA A 258 -19.16 10.44 51.78
N LEU A 259 -19.42 11.63 51.19
CA LEU A 259 -19.03 11.93 49.81
C LEU A 259 -17.53 11.76 49.60
N ARG A 260 -16.72 12.42 50.43
CA ARG A 260 -15.26 12.39 50.34
C ARG A 260 -14.72 10.97 50.48
N SER A 261 -15.15 10.25 51.51
CA SER A 261 -14.74 8.87 51.74
C SER A 261 -15.11 7.97 50.55
N LYS A 262 -16.31 8.13 50.00
CA LYS A 262 -16.76 7.36 48.83
C LYS A 262 -15.93 7.70 47.60
N VAL A 263 -15.68 8.98 47.32
CA VAL A 263 -14.90 9.43 46.16
C VAL A 263 -13.45 8.96 46.24
N GLU A 264 -12.79 9.11 47.39
CA GLU A 264 -11.40 8.68 47.58
C GLU A 264 -11.25 7.15 47.50
N LYS A 265 -12.25 6.38 47.96
CA LYS A 265 -12.24 4.91 47.94
C LYS A 265 -12.60 4.33 46.56
N GLU A 266 -13.69 4.80 45.95
CA GLU A 266 -14.26 4.21 44.73
C GLU A 266 -13.74 4.88 43.45
N TYR A 267 -13.27 6.13 43.52
CA TYR A 267 -12.87 6.94 42.37
C TYR A 267 -11.48 7.59 42.52
N PRO A 268 -10.43 6.83 42.91
CA PRO A 268 -9.11 7.41 43.19
C PRO A 268 -8.48 8.11 41.97
N GLY A 269 -8.82 7.69 40.74
CA GLY A 269 -8.39 8.39 39.52
C GLY A 269 -8.98 9.80 39.38
N LEU A 270 -10.20 10.05 39.89
CA LEU A 270 -10.80 11.38 39.91
C LEU A 270 -10.07 12.31 40.90
N SER A 271 -9.63 11.75 42.04
CA SER A 271 -8.89 12.49 43.07
C SER A 271 -7.52 12.99 42.63
N ARG A 272 -6.92 12.37 41.60
CA ARG A 272 -5.65 12.79 41.01
C ARG A 272 -5.78 14.00 40.07
N ASN A 273 -7.01 14.41 39.73
CA ASN A 273 -7.18 15.57 38.86
C ASN A 273 -6.67 16.84 39.57
N PRO A 274 -5.88 17.70 38.89
CA PRO A 274 -5.39 18.96 39.49
C PRO A 274 -6.50 19.88 40.01
N ARG A 275 -7.73 19.76 39.48
CA ARG A 275 -8.91 20.53 39.89
C ARG A 275 -9.79 19.81 40.91
N PHE A 276 -9.41 18.63 41.38
CA PHE A 276 -10.21 17.85 42.32
C PHE A 276 -10.52 18.63 43.60
N GLY A 277 -9.55 19.34 44.17
CA GLY A 277 -9.76 20.17 45.35
C GLY A 277 -10.78 21.30 45.13
N GLU A 278 -10.83 21.89 43.94
CA GLU A 278 -11.85 22.87 43.56
C GLU A 278 -13.23 22.21 43.50
N TRP A 279 -13.34 21.01 42.90
CA TRP A 279 -14.60 20.30 42.76
C TRP A 279 -15.14 19.78 44.10
N MET A 280 -14.25 19.36 45.01
CA MET A 280 -14.62 18.94 46.36
C MET A 280 -15.17 20.11 47.17
N ARG A 281 -14.51 21.28 47.13
CA ARG A 281 -15.04 22.51 47.78
C ARG A 281 -16.40 22.91 47.21
N ASP A 282 -16.56 22.83 45.89
CA ASP A 282 -17.84 23.11 45.25
C ASP A 282 -18.95 22.17 45.71
N ALA A 283 -18.63 20.88 45.89
CA ALA A 283 -19.57 19.89 46.39
C ALA A 283 -19.90 20.11 47.88
N GLU A 284 -18.92 20.49 48.70
CA GLU A 284 -19.11 20.85 50.11
C GLU A 284 -20.10 22.02 50.24
N HIS A 285 -19.84 23.12 49.52
CA HIS A 285 -20.74 24.26 49.51
C HIS A 285 -22.13 23.89 49.01
N TYR A 286 -22.24 23.04 47.99
CA TYR A 286 -23.53 22.59 47.49
C TYR A 286 -24.30 21.74 48.51
N MET A 287 -23.63 20.83 49.23
CA MET A 287 -24.28 20.00 50.25
C MET A 287 -24.74 20.85 51.45
N ASN A 288 -23.90 21.76 51.95
CA ASN A 288 -24.28 22.67 53.04
C ASN A 288 -25.51 23.52 52.66
N LEU A 289 -25.56 23.94 51.39
CA LEU A 289 -26.65 24.72 50.83
C LEU A 289 -27.93 23.87 50.73
N HIS A 290 -27.82 22.61 50.30
CA HIS A 290 -28.93 21.66 50.25
C HIS A 290 -29.54 21.43 51.65
N ASP A 291 -28.70 21.15 52.66
CA ASP A 291 -29.12 20.87 54.04
C ASP A 291 -29.81 22.08 54.70
N THR A 292 -29.34 23.28 54.38
CA THR A 292 -29.93 24.53 54.88
C THR A 292 -31.27 24.84 54.20
N ARG A 293 -31.49 24.37 52.97
CA ARG A 293 -32.58 24.85 52.09
C ARG A 293 -33.75 23.90 51.87
N MET A 294 -33.66 22.64 52.30
CA MET A 294 -34.83 21.75 52.40
C MET A 294 -35.97 22.33 53.28
N LYS A 295 -35.71 23.41 54.03
CA LYS A 295 -36.68 24.13 54.86
C LYS A 295 -37.51 25.20 54.12
N TYR A 296 -37.14 25.60 52.90
CA TYR A 296 -37.80 26.70 52.18
C TYR A 296 -38.09 26.32 50.72
N PRO A 297 -39.36 26.11 50.32
CA PRO A 297 -39.73 25.72 48.95
C PRO A 297 -39.49 26.83 47.91
N GLU A 298 -39.38 28.09 48.35
CA GLU A 298 -39.12 29.25 47.51
C GLU A 298 -38.11 30.19 48.17
N MET A 299 -37.31 30.92 47.36
CA MET A 299 -36.26 31.80 47.85
C MET A 299 -36.30 33.17 47.16
N PRO A 300 -36.30 34.28 47.94
CA PRO A 300 -36.17 35.61 47.37
C PRO A 300 -34.71 35.93 46.97
N PRO A 301 -34.48 36.80 45.97
CA PRO A 301 -33.14 37.17 45.51
C PRO A 301 -32.19 37.71 46.59
N GLU A 302 -32.72 38.38 47.61
CA GLU A 302 -31.98 38.94 48.75
C GLU A 302 -31.43 37.82 49.64
N ALA A 303 -32.27 36.83 49.99
CA ALA A 303 -31.86 35.67 50.80
C ALA A 303 -30.80 34.82 50.06
N LEU A 304 -30.89 34.75 48.73
CA LEU A 304 -29.85 34.12 47.90
C LEU A 304 -28.53 34.90 47.94
N ARG A 305 -28.60 36.24 47.93
CA ARG A 305 -27.41 37.13 47.97
C ARG A 305 -26.70 37.04 49.32
N GLU A 306 -27.46 37.03 50.42
CA GLU A 306 -26.92 36.88 51.77
C GLU A 306 -26.23 35.52 51.94
N MET A 307 -26.92 34.43 51.60
CA MET A 307 -26.34 33.09 51.63
C MET A 307 -25.10 32.93 50.73
N SER A 308 -25.12 33.53 49.54
CA SER A 308 -23.96 33.55 48.63
C SER A 308 -22.76 34.23 49.28
N ARG A 309 -22.96 35.31 50.06
CA ARG A 309 -21.90 35.98 50.82
C ARG A 309 -21.41 35.13 51.98
N GLU A 310 -22.32 34.55 52.76
CA GLU A 310 -21.99 33.70 53.92
C GLU A 310 -21.15 32.48 53.53
N MET A 311 -21.49 31.81 52.43
CA MET A 311 -20.76 30.63 51.97
C MET A 311 -19.53 30.96 51.11
N GLY A 312 -19.30 32.24 50.79
CA GLY A 312 -18.20 32.65 49.89
C GLY A 312 -18.35 32.12 48.45
N VAL A 313 -19.57 31.77 48.01
CA VAL A 313 -19.83 31.25 46.66
C VAL A 313 -20.37 32.38 45.78
N PRO A 314 -19.87 32.57 44.54
CA PRO A 314 -20.42 33.59 43.65
C PRO A 314 -21.93 33.45 43.43
N ARG A 315 -22.69 34.55 43.53
CA ARG A 315 -24.16 34.57 43.43
C ARG A 315 -24.69 33.82 42.21
N THR A 316 -24.06 34.00 41.06
CA THR A 316 -24.45 33.35 39.80
C THR A 316 -24.35 31.82 39.85
N LYS A 317 -23.41 31.29 40.66
CA LYS A 317 -23.23 29.85 40.87
C LYS A 317 -24.27 29.30 41.83
N ALA A 318 -24.50 29.98 42.95
CA ALA A 318 -25.57 29.65 43.89
C ALA A 318 -26.96 29.70 43.23
N GLU A 319 -27.24 30.73 42.42
CA GLU A 319 -28.47 30.85 41.62
C GLU A 319 -28.61 29.67 40.65
N GLY A 320 -27.51 29.29 39.98
CA GLY A 320 -27.48 28.14 39.09
C GLY A 320 -27.80 26.83 39.79
N TRP A 321 -27.28 26.64 41.00
CA TRP A 321 -27.54 25.45 41.81
C TRP A 321 -28.98 25.39 42.33
N ILE A 322 -29.48 26.49 42.89
CA ILE A 322 -30.79 26.55 43.54
C ILE A 322 -31.93 26.58 42.53
N HIS A 323 -31.88 27.48 41.54
CA HIS A 323 -33.04 27.77 40.69
C HIS A 323 -32.96 27.08 39.33
N GLN A 324 -31.75 26.79 38.84
CA GLN A 324 -31.54 26.20 37.51
C GLN A 324 -31.26 24.70 37.57
N GLY A 325 -31.26 24.08 38.76
CA GLY A 325 -30.98 22.67 38.95
C GLY A 325 -29.60 22.23 38.47
N LYS A 326 -28.63 23.16 38.41
CA LYS A 326 -27.26 22.81 38.06
C LYS A 326 -26.61 22.09 39.23
N GLU A 327 -25.83 21.08 38.94
CA GLU A 327 -25.04 20.38 39.96
C GLU A 327 -23.56 20.79 39.87
N PRO A 328 -22.81 20.69 40.98
CA PRO A 328 -21.35 20.69 40.97
C PRO A 328 -20.81 19.67 39.96
N ARG A 329 -19.67 20.02 39.34
CA ARG A 329 -19.01 19.15 38.37
C ARG A 329 -18.65 17.79 38.94
N LEU A 330 -18.37 17.72 40.25
CA LEU A 330 -18.05 16.46 40.91
C LEU A 330 -19.17 15.43 40.74
N PHE A 331 -20.40 15.78 41.09
CA PHE A 331 -21.55 14.87 40.96
C PHE A 331 -21.77 14.42 39.51
N LYS A 332 -21.71 15.38 38.55
CA LYS A 332 -21.74 15.05 37.12
C LYS A 332 -20.65 14.04 36.74
N TYR A 333 -19.41 14.27 37.16
CA TYR A 333 -18.29 13.38 36.85
C TYR A 333 -18.41 12.03 37.53
N THR A 334 -18.93 11.93 38.75
CA THR A 334 -19.16 10.62 39.40
C THR A 334 -20.12 9.70 38.64
N ARG A 335 -21.00 10.28 37.80
CA ARG A 335 -21.87 9.54 36.88
C ARG A 335 -21.16 9.08 35.59
N GLU A 336 -20.23 9.87 35.08
CA GLU A 336 -19.50 9.59 33.82
C GLU A 336 -18.19 8.82 34.01
N VAL A 337 -17.58 8.93 35.19
CA VAL A 337 -16.26 8.39 35.52
C VAL A 337 -16.32 6.87 35.70
N MET A 338 -15.26 6.19 35.29
CA MET A 338 -15.03 4.78 35.59
C MET A 338 -14.62 4.64 37.06
N THR A 339 -15.28 3.76 37.81
CA THR A 339 -14.88 3.39 39.18
C THR A 339 -13.61 2.54 39.17
N LYS A 340 -12.95 2.41 40.33
CA LYS A 340 -11.82 1.49 40.52
C LYS A 340 -12.18 0.05 40.14
N THR A 341 -13.35 -0.42 40.56
CA THR A 341 -13.82 -1.80 40.30
C THR A 341 -14.06 -2.04 38.82
N GLU A 342 -14.81 -1.16 38.15
CA GLU A 342 -15.02 -1.23 36.69
C GLU A 342 -13.71 -1.15 35.92
N GLY A 343 -12.76 -0.32 36.38
CA GLY A 343 -11.44 -0.21 35.79
C GLY A 343 -10.63 -1.50 35.88
N LEU A 344 -10.62 -2.16 37.04
CA LEU A 344 -9.96 -3.45 37.23
C LEU A 344 -10.60 -4.55 36.38
N GLU A 345 -11.94 -4.60 36.32
CA GLU A 345 -12.68 -5.54 35.49
C GLU A 345 -12.37 -5.32 34.01
N ARG A 346 -12.40 -4.07 33.53
CA ARG A 346 -12.10 -3.75 32.14
C ARG A 346 -10.64 -4.06 31.77
N VAL A 347 -9.70 -3.83 32.68
CA VAL A 347 -8.29 -4.21 32.48
C VAL A 347 -8.16 -5.72 32.38
N ARG A 348 -8.88 -6.50 33.20
CA ARG A 348 -8.87 -7.97 33.14
C ARG A 348 -9.42 -8.46 31.80
N GLU A 349 -10.53 -7.90 31.32
CA GLU A 349 -11.10 -8.22 30.00
C GLU A 349 -10.12 -7.92 28.87
N ILE A 350 -9.52 -6.73 28.86
CA ILE A 350 -8.54 -6.36 27.84
C ILE A 350 -7.31 -7.29 27.90
N LYS A 351 -6.76 -7.56 29.09
CA LYS A 351 -5.62 -8.48 29.26
C LYS A 351 -5.92 -9.88 28.76
N SER A 352 -7.12 -10.41 29.01
CA SER A 352 -7.52 -11.72 28.48
C SER A 352 -7.50 -11.76 26.94
N SER A 353 -7.74 -10.63 26.28
CA SER A 353 -7.66 -10.51 24.82
C SER A 353 -6.23 -10.33 24.28
N LEU A 354 -5.23 -10.07 25.13
CA LEU A 354 -3.83 -9.84 24.73
C LEU A 354 -3.04 -11.14 24.56
N ASN A 355 -3.64 -12.31 24.85
CA ASN A 355 -3.03 -13.61 24.62
C ASN A 355 -1.61 -13.72 25.23
N GLY A 356 -1.45 -13.33 26.50
CA GLY A 356 -0.15 -13.33 27.19
C GLY A 356 0.73 -12.09 26.99
N ALA A 357 0.42 -11.17 26.05
CA ALA A 357 1.13 -9.89 25.92
C ALA A 357 0.60 -8.81 26.89
N GLU A 358 0.55 -9.12 28.18
CA GLU A 358 -0.11 -8.28 29.20
C GLU A 358 0.68 -7.04 29.61
N THR A 359 2.00 -7.07 29.46
CA THR A 359 2.90 -5.95 29.70
C THR A 359 3.64 -5.53 28.42
N LEU A 360 4.31 -4.38 28.47
CA LEU A 360 5.18 -3.93 27.37
C LEU A 360 6.36 -4.89 27.15
N GLN A 361 6.82 -5.58 28.20
CA GLN A 361 7.91 -6.54 28.12
C GLN A 361 7.44 -7.84 27.47
N ASP A 362 6.31 -8.40 27.92
CA ASP A 362 5.69 -9.58 27.30
C ASP A 362 5.42 -9.35 25.81
N MET A 363 4.93 -8.15 25.45
CA MET A 363 4.72 -7.77 24.05
C MET A 363 6.03 -7.82 23.24
N LYS A 364 7.15 -7.36 23.81
CA LYS A 364 8.45 -7.41 23.14
C LYS A 364 8.89 -8.86 22.98
N GLU A 365 8.86 -9.66 24.05
CA GLU A 365 9.24 -11.08 24.02
C GLU A 365 8.45 -11.86 22.96
N LYS A 366 7.12 -11.65 22.88
CA LYS A 366 6.32 -12.27 21.82
C LYS A 366 6.70 -11.80 20.42
N LEU A 367 7.05 -10.53 20.25
CA LEU A 367 7.51 -10.01 18.97
C LEU A 367 8.94 -10.45 18.64
N ASP A 368 9.77 -10.74 19.64
CA ASP A 368 11.09 -11.34 19.45
C ASP A 368 10.93 -12.73 18.81
N ASN A 369 9.87 -13.47 19.14
CA ASN A 369 9.50 -14.74 18.52
C ASN A 369 8.74 -14.61 17.19
N PHE A 370 8.43 -13.39 16.73
CA PHE A 370 7.71 -13.15 15.48
C PHE A 370 8.67 -12.97 14.29
N TYR A 371 8.60 -13.86 13.30
CA TYR A 371 9.53 -13.87 12.17
C TYR A 371 9.56 -12.54 11.39
N LEU A 372 8.40 -11.90 11.19
CA LEU A 372 8.29 -10.65 10.42
C LEU A 372 8.54 -9.38 11.25
N ARG A 373 9.17 -9.50 12.43
CA ARG A 373 9.52 -8.34 13.25
C ARG A 373 10.36 -7.31 12.49
N PRO A 374 11.42 -7.69 11.73
CA PRO A 374 12.20 -6.70 10.98
C PRO A 374 11.35 -5.91 9.98
N GLU A 375 10.38 -6.54 9.32
CA GLU A 375 9.45 -5.88 8.40
C GLU A 375 8.51 -4.95 9.13
N LEU A 376 8.02 -5.35 10.31
CA LEU A 376 7.18 -4.53 11.16
C LEU A 376 7.90 -3.26 11.60
N GLU A 377 9.17 -3.38 12.01
CA GLU A 377 10.03 -2.27 12.45
C GLU A 377 10.36 -1.29 11.32
N ASN A 378 10.48 -1.81 10.09
CA ASN A 378 10.72 -1.02 8.89
C ASN A 378 9.47 -0.36 8.29
N LEU A 379 8.28 -0.56 8.88
CA LEU A 379 7.07 0.08 8.36
C LEU A 379 7.08 1.60 8.54
N PRO A 380 6.59 2.36 7.54
CA PRO A 380 6.32 3.78 7.71
C PRO A 380 5.39 4.02 8.90
N GLY A 381 5.88 4.78 9.89
CA GLY A 381 5.12 5.08 11.10
C GLY A 381 5.28 4.06 12.24
N TYR A 382 6.20 3.10 12.17
CA TYR A 382 6.49 2.17 13.26
C TYR A 382 6.73 2.90 14.60
N GLN A 383 7.55 3.96 14.61
CA GLN A 383 7.82 4.75 15.82
C GLN A 383 6.54 5.30 16.47
N MET A 384 5.62 5.83 15.66
CA MET A 384 4.32 6.31 16.16
C MET A 384 3.49 5.14 16.71
N HIS A 385 3.51 3.98 16.07
CA HIS A 385 2.80 2.80 16.57
C HIS A 385 3.40 2.24 17.87
N HIS A 386 4.72 2.32 18.02
CA HIS A 386 5.45 1.91 19.21
C HIS A 386 5.18 2.85 20.40
N GLU A 387 5.18 4.17 20.18
CA GLU A 387 4.77 5.12 21.22
C GLU A 387 3.30 4.92 21.64
N ASN A 388 2.40 4.64 20.68
CA ASN A 388 1.02 4.27 21.02
C ASN A 388 0.93 2.98 21.84
N ALA A 389 1.81 1.99 21.60
CA ALA A 389 1.88 0.78 22.42
C ALA A 389 2.30 1.09 23.86
N LYS A 390 3.32 1.94 24.06
CA LYS A 390 3.73 2.40 25.40
C LYS A 390 2.60 3.12 26.13
N SER A 391 1.93 4.07 25.46
CA SER A 391 0.77 4.77 26.03
C SER A 391 -0.38 3.82 26.35
N PHE A 392 -0.58 2.76 25.55
CA PHE A 392 -1.60 1.75 25.80
C PHE A 392 -1.32 0.95 27.08
N TYR A 393 -0.11 0.42 27.28
CA TYR A 393 0.21 -0.30 28.52
C TYR A 393 0.15 0.63 29.75
N LYS A 394 0.61 1.88 29.63
CA LYS A 394 0.45 2.89 30.68
C LYS A 394 -1.03 3.19 30.98
N LEU A 395 -1.90 3.12 29.97
CA LEU A 395 -3.36 3.24 30.16
C LEU A 395 -3.91 2.08 30.97
N LEU A 396 -3.50 0.83 30.70
CA LEU A 396 -3.96 -0.32 31.48
C LEU A 396 -3.65 -0.16 32.96
N ASP A 397 -2.46 0.35 33.30
CA ASP A 397 -2.10 0.63 34.70
C ASP A 397 -2.91 1.80 35.29
N SER A 398 -3.13 2.86 34.51
CA SER A 398 -3.90 4.03 34.95
C SER A 398 -5.38 3.68 35.18
N MET A 399 -5.95 2.82 34.33
CA MET A 399 -7.34 2.35 34.42
C MET A 399 -7.63 1.58 35.70
N LYS A 400 -6.63 0.94 36.34
CA LYS A 400 -6.81 0.26 37.64
C LYS A 400 -7.27 1.21 38.75
N ALA A 401 -7.04 2.51 38.62
CA ALA A 401 -7.52 3.53 39.55
C ALA A 401 -8.88 4.14 39.16
N GLY A 402 -9.47 3.71 38.03
CA GLY A 402 -10.61 4.40 37.42
C GLY A 402 -10.26 5.80 36.92
N GLY A 403 -11.25 6.60 36.58
CA GLY A 403 -11.06 7.98 36.13
C GLY A 403 -11.87 8.36 34.90
N LEU A 404 -11.79 9.65 34.53
CA LEU A 404 -12.43 10.18 33.33
C LEU A 404 -11.55 9.89 32.12
N ASN A 405 -12.13 9.51 30.98
CA ASN A 405 -11.36 9.23 29.75
C ASN A 405 -10.45 10.39 29.33
N LYS A 406 -10.87 11.64 29.58
CA LYS A 406 -10.06 12.82 29.30
C LYS A 406 -8.81 12.90 30.19
N ASP A 407 -8.94 12.53 31.45
CA ASP A 407 -7.83 12.57 32.41
C ASP A 407 -6.89 11.39 32.17
N LEU A 408 -7.42 10.19 31.96
CA LEU A 408 -6.65 9.03 31.53
C LEU A 408 -5.84 9.33 30.26
N ALA A 409 -6.45 9.98 29.26
CA ALA A 409 -5.76 10.37 28.04
C ALA A 409 -4.60 11.34 28.29
N ARG A 410 -4.82 12.35 29.15
CA ARG A 410 -3.77 13.29 29.56
C ARG A 410 -2.62 12.57 30.28
N ASP A 411 -2.95 11.68 31.21
CA ASP A 411 -1.97 11.01 32.07
C ASP A 411 -1.07 10.07 31.26
N VAL A 412 -1.59 9.44 30.20
CA VAL A 412 -0.83 8.54 29.32
C VAL A 412 -0.24 9.21 28.08
N GLY A 413 -0.50 10.51 27.88
CA GLY A 413 0.02 11.28 26.76
C GLY A 413 -0.61 10.92 25.40
N THR A 414 -1.90 10.56 25.37
CA THR A 414 -2.63 10.22 24.13
C THR A 414 -3.90 11.07 23.98
N ASN A 415 -4.63 10.89 22.88
CA ASN A 415 -5.90 11.57 22.68
C ASN A 415 -7.08 10.78 23.28
N ARG A 416 -8.15 11.48 23.67
CA ARG A 416 -9.35 10.88 24.29
C ARG A 416 -9.97 9.78 23.44
N ARG A 417 -9.97 9.95 22.11
CA ARG A 417 -10.55 9.00 21.17
C ARG A 417 -9.79 7.67 21.17
N ASN A 418 -8.47 7.69 21.31
CA ASN A 418 -7.65 6.49 21.43
C ASN A 418 -8.00 5.74 22.71
N VAL A 419 -8.09 6.43 23.86
CA VAL A 419 -8.53 5.82 25.13
C VAL A 419 -9.90 5.16 24.97
N GLU A 420 -10.88 5.88 24.41
CA GLU A 420 -12.22 5.32 24.16
C GLU A 420 -12.19 4.06 23.27
N ARG A 421 -11.35 4.03 22.24
CA ARG A 421 -11.20 2.87 21.34
C ARG A 421 -10.51 1.69 22.04
N TRP A 422 -9.41 1.96 22.75
CA TRP A 422 -8.66 0.93 23.46
C TRP A 422 -9.50 0.32 24.59
N MET A 423 -10.25 1.16 25.30
CA MET A 423 -11.25 0.72 26.27
C MET A 423 -12.41 -0.04 25.64
N LYS A 424 -12.59 -0.06 24.32
CA LYS A 424 -13.56 -0.91 23.60
C LYS A 424 -12.95 -2.22 23.11
N GLY A 425 -11.67 -2.48 23.40
CA GLY A 425 -10.94 -3.64 22.89
C GLY A 425 -10.31 -3.43 21.52
N GLU A 426 -10.38 -2.23 20.94
CA GLU A 426 -9.69 -1.92 19.68
C GLU A 426 -8.19 -1.68 19.93
N LEU A 427 -7.40 -2.76 19.99
CA LEU A 427 -5.98 -2.71 20.31
C LEU A 427 -5.16 -1.81 19.34
N PRO A 428 -4.13 -1.09 19.82
CA PRO A 428 -3.15 -0.47 18.94
C PRO A 428 -2.44 -1.52 18.07
N ARG A 429 -1.89 -1.10 16.92
CA ARG A 429 -1.37 -2.03 15.90
C ARG A 429 -0.35 -3.04 16.43
N ILE A 430 0.63 -2.62 17.23
CA ILE A 430 1.71 -3.48 17.71
C ILE A 430 1.21 -4.45 18.80
N PRO A 431 0.53 -4.01 19.88
CA PRO A 431 -0.11 -4.92 20.84
C PRO A 431 -1.05 -5.92 20.18
N ARG A 432 -1.81 -5.48 19.15
CA ARG A 432 -2.68 -6.37 18.36
C ARG A 432 -1.89 -7.47 17.65
N ILE A 433 -0.77 -7.14 16.99
CA ILE A 433 0.07 -8.16 16.34
C ILE A 433 0.67 -9.10 17.38
N ALA A 434 1.18 -8.59 18.50
CA ALA A 434 1.72 -9.43 19.59
C ALA A 434 0.65 -10.37 20.19
N SER A 435 -0.62 -9.92 20.27
CA SER A 435 -1.73 -10.78 20.71
C SER A 435 -2.09 -11.88 19.69
N GLU A 436 -1.75 -11.69 18.41
CA GLU A 436 -1.99 -12.68 17.35
C GLU A 436 -0.90 -13.77 17.34
N VAL A 437 0.33 -13.47 17.75
CA VAL A 437 1.41 -14.48 17.89
C VAL A 437 1.00 -15.54 18.92
N PRO A 438 1.27 -16.84 18.70
CA PRO A 438 1.03 -17.88 19.70
C PRO A 438 1.67 -17.56 21.06
N GLN A 439 1.06 -18.05 22.14
CA GLN A 439 1.58 -17.84 23.49
C GLN A 439 2.77 -18.78 23.79
N GLU A 440 2.74 -19.98 23.23
CA GLU A 440 3.83 -20.95 23.34
C GLU A 440 5.08 -20.43 22.63
N ASP A 441 6.25 -20.63 23.25
CA ASP A 441 7.52 -20.30 22.61
C ASP A 441 7.79 -21.27 21.46
N PRO A 442 8.29 -20.78 20.31
CA PRO A 442 8.72 -21.66 19.24
C PRO A 442 9.93 -22.48 19.72
N LYS A 443 10.22 -23.58 19.02
CA LYS A 443 11.44 -24.36 19.28
C LYS A 443 12.69 -23.48 19.25
N PRO A 444 13.76 -23.80 20.00
CA PRO A 444 15.01 -23.06 19.94
C PRO A 444 15.50 -22.88 18.49
N GLY A 445 15.86 -21.64 18.14
CA GLY A 445 16.27 -21.25 16.79
C GLY A 445 15.13 -21.06 15.77
N HIS A 446 13.87 -21.22 16.18
CA HIS A 446 12.68 -21.02 15.34
C HIS A 446 11.93 -19.75 15.73
N LYS A 447 11.05 -19.31 14.83
CA LYS A 447 10.16 -18.17 14.97
C LYS A 447 8.77 -18.52 14.47
N TRP A 448 7.77 -17.80 14.98
CA TRP A 448 6.40 -17.86 14.51
C TRP A 448 6.21 -17.04 13.23
N LEU A 449 5.80 -17.71 12.16
CA LEU A 449 5.45 -17.11 10.88
C LEU A 449 3.95 -17.32 10.62
N PRO A 450 3.15 -16.26 10.41
CA PRO A 450 1.76 -16.43 10.01
C PRO A 450 1.68 -16.94 8.57
N SER A 451 0.99 -18.05 8.33
CA SER A 451 0.81 -18.56 6.96
C SER A 451 -0.27 -17.79 6.18
N LYS A 452 -1.21 -17.15 6.87
CA LYS A 452 -2.33 -16.41 6.27
C LYS A 452 -2.60 -15.05 6.91
N ILE A 453 -3.27 -14.19 6.15
CA ILE A 453 -3.80 -12.90 6.61
C ILE A 453 -5.29 -12.84 6.29
N VAL A 454 -6.13 -12.68 7.31
CA VAL A 454 -7.57 -12.48 7.17
C VAL A 454 -7.91 -11.03 7.56
N GLY A 455 -8.19 -10.21 6.55
CA GLY A 455 -8.40 -8.78 6.71
C GLY A 455 -7.13 -8.07 7.19
N LYS A 456 -7.05 -7.74 8.49
CA LYS A 456 -5.85 -7.15 9.12
C LYS A 456 -5.13 -8.11 10.07
N LYS A 457 -5.74 -9.27 10.37
CA LYS A 457 -5.26 -10.21 11.37
C LYS A 457 -4.34 -11.26 10.75
N PHE A 458 -3.26 -11.55 11.45
CA PHE A 458 -2.42 -12.71 11.18
C PHE A 458 -3.04 -13.96 11.79
N THR A 459 -3.05 -15.05 11.03
CA THR A 459 -3.69 -16.32 11.42
C THR A 459 -2.89 -17.51 10.92
N GLU A 460 -3.15 -18.69 11.50
CA GLU A 460 -2.53 -19.96 11.11
C GLU A 460 -0.99 -19.87 11.16
N PHE A 461 -0.46 -19.66 12.36
CA PHE A 461 0.98 -19.57 12.58
C PHE A 461 1.66 -20.92 12.44
N ILE A 462 2.84 -20.92 11.84
CA ILE A 462 3.73 -22.06 11.67
C ILE A 462 5.10 -21.72 12.25
N GLU A 463 5.84 -22.73 12.68
CA GLU A 463 7.21 -22.59 13.14
C GLU A 463 8.18 -22.66 11.97
N VAL A 464 9.10 -21.70 11.88
CA VAL A 464 10.13 -21.65 10.85
C VAL A 464 11.49 -21.27 11.41
N LYS A 465 12.57 -21.77 10.82
CA LYS A 465 13.91 -21.25 11.09
C LYS A 465 14.12 -19.89 10.44
N GLU A 466 15.00 -19.06 11.02
CA GLU A 466 15.41 -17.79 10.41
C GLU A 466 16.25 -17.98 9.14
N LYS A 467 17.00 -19.08 9.05
CA LYS A 467 17.75 -19.51 7.85
C LYS A 467 17.59 -21.03 7.69
N VAL A 468 17.39 -21.48 6.46
CA VAL A 468 17.35 -22.92 6.13
C VAL A 468 18.78 -23.44 6.04
N GLU A 469 19.10 -24.45 6.83
CA GLU A 469 20.45 -25.03 6.91
C GLU A 469 20.50 -26.43 6.30
N SER A 470 19.36 -27.12 6.26
CA SER A 470 19.24 -28.51 5.82
C SER A 470 17.90 -28.75 5.11
N PHE A 471 17.79 -29.89 4.43
CA PHE A 471 16.53 -30.31 3.81
C PHE A 471 15.46 -30.67 4.85
N ASP A 472 15.84 -31.22 6.01
CA ASP A 472 14.93 -31.54 7.11
C ASP A 472 14.15 -30.29 7.60
N ASP A 473 14.77 -29.12 7.54
CA ASP A 473 14.11 -27.85 7.88
C ASP A 473 12.96 -27.54 6.90
N ILE A 474 13.13 -27.91 5.62
CA ILE A 474 12.10 -27.78 4.58
C ILE A 474 10.98 -28.80 4.81
N GLU A 475 11.29 -30.06 5.11
CA GLU A 475 10.28 -31.08 5.37
C GLU A 475 9.37 -30.67 6.54
N ARG A 476 9.97 -30.25 7.67
CA ARG A 476 9.23 -29.73 8.83
C ARG A 476 8.38 -28.51 8.51
N PHE A 477 8.85 -27.63 7.63
CA PHE A 477 8.07 -26.50 7.15
C PHE A 477 6.85 -26.98 6.33
N LEU A 478 7.05 -27.94 5.42
CA LEU A 478 6.02 -28.44 4.51
C LEU A 478 4.93 -29.26 5.22
N ASP A 479 5.27 -29.96 6.29
CA ASP A 479 4.34 -30.73 7.13
C ASP A 479 3.27 -29.85 7.79
N GLN A 480 3.60 -28.58 8.05
CA GLN A 480 2.69 -27.62 8.67
C GLN A 480 1.73 -26.96 7.66
N LEU A 481 2.01 -27.07 6.34
CA LEU A 481 1.20 -26.45 5.30
C LEU A 481 0.06 -27.35 4.86
N LYS A 482 -1.08 -26.74 4.49
CA LYS A 482 -2.22 -27.46 3.91
C LYS A 482 -2.37 -27.11 2.44
N SER A 483 -2.42 -28.12 1.59
CA SER A 483 -2.68 -27.93 0.16
C SER A 483 -4.08 -27.36 -0.08
N LEU A 484 -4.24 -26.59 -1.15
CA LEU A 484 -5.55 -26.12 -1.60
C LEU A 484 -6.37 -27.29 -2.17
N ASP A 485 -7.62 -27.44 -1.71
CA ASP A 485 -8.57 -28.44 -2.20
C ASP A 485 -9.72 -27.78 -2.99
N SER A 486 -9.39 -27.05 -4.06
CA SER A 486 -10.40 -26.48 -4.97
C SER A 486 -10.65 -27.39 -6.17
N THR A 487 -11.81 -27.24 -6.84
CA THR A 487 -12.13 -27.94 -8.10
C THR A 487 -11.05 -27.75 -9.16
N GLU A 488 -10.51 -26.54 -9.22
CA GLU A 488 -9.41 -26.19 -10.12
C GLU A 488 -8.12 -26.94 -9.78
N MET A 489 -7.77 -27.06 -8.48
CA MET A 489 -6.62 -27.84 -8.05
C MET A 489 -6.76 -29.33 -8.37
N LYS A 490 -7.99 -29.88 -8.32
CA LYS A 490 -8.27 -31.26 -8.75
C LYS A 490 -8.03 -31.44 -10.25
N ALA A 491 -8.45 -30.47 -11.07
CA ALA A 491 -8.19 -30.47 -12.51
C ALA A 491 -6.69 -30.37 -12.82
N LEU A 492 -5.96 -29.47 -12.13
CA LEU A 492 -4.52 -29.34 -12.28
C LEU A 492 -3.77 -30.60 -11.82
N ARG A 493 -4.18 -31.24 -10.72
CA ARG A 493 -3.62 -32.52 -10.26
C ARG A 493 -3.80 -33.63 -11.30
N LYS A 494 -4.96 -33.69 -11.97
CA LYS A 494 -5.18 -34.64 -13.07
C LYS A 494 -4.21 -34.41 -14.23
N ARG A 495 -3.93 -33.14 -14.55
CA ARG A 495 -3.04 -32.76 -15.66
C ARG A 495 -1.56 -32.98 -15.35
N PHE A 496 -1.08 -32.52 -14.19
CA PHE A 496 0.34 -32.54 -13.83
C PHE A 496 0.76 -33.78 -13.03
N ARG A 497 -0.19 -34.71 -12.82
CA ARG A 497 -0.06 -35.90 -11.97
C ARG A 497 0.15 -35.52 -10.51
N ASP A 498 0.15 -36.53 -9.65
CA ASP A 498 0.39 -36.30 -8.23
C ASP A 498 1.87 -35.99 -7.99
N VAL A 499 2.13 -34.86 -7.35
CA VAL A 499 3.48 -34.35 -7.05
C VAL A 499 3.55 -34.09 -5.55
N SER A 500 4.65 -34.54 -4.93
CA SER A 500 4.87 -34.30 -3.51
C SER A 500 5.15 -32.81 -3.23
N LYS A 501 4.86 -32.35 -2.01
CA LYS A 501 5.05 -30.93 -1.63
C LYS A 501 6.51 -30.50 -1.77
N GLU A 502 7.45 -31.39 -1.50
CA GLU A 502 8.88 -31.15 -1.59
C GLU A 502 9.27 -30.85 -3.04
N LYS A 503 8.84 -31.69 -3.98
CA LYS A 503 9.11 -31.46 -5.41
C LYS A 503 8.42 -30.20 -5.92
N ALA A 504 7.20 -29.93 -5.45
CA ALA A 504 6.46 -28.72 -5.80
C ALA A 504 7.19 -27.45 -5.32
N LEU A 505 7.63 -27.43 -4.06
CA LEU A 505 8.41 -26.33 -3.51
C LEU A 505 9.73 -26.17 -4.25
N MET A 506 10.50 -27.23 -4.41
CA MET A 506 11.82 -27.16 -5.05
C MET A 506 11.71 -26.67 -6.49
N TYR A 507 10.73 -27.16 -7.26
CA TYR A 507 10.47 -26.65 -8.60
C TYR A 507 10.16 -25.15 -8.59
N ASN A 508 9.29 -24.68 -7.69
CA ASN A 508 8.95 -23.27 -7.59
C ASN A 508 10.10 -22.40 -7.10
N LEU A 509 10.98 -22.90 -6.22
CA LEU A 509 12.22 -22.22 -5.87
C LEU A 509 13.14 -22.09 -7.10
N GLY A 510 13.23 -23.14 -7.92
CA GLY A 510 13.95 -23.12 -9.20
C GLY A 510 13.41 -22.07 -10.16
N ILE A 511 12.08 -21.97 -10.29
CA ILE A 511 11.43 -20.92 -11.09
C ILE A 511 11.68 -19.53 -10.48
N ALA A 512 11.66 -19.40 -9.15
CA ALA A 512 11.86 -18.13 -8.47
C ALA A 512 13.26 -17.55 -8.67
N VAL A 513 14.29 -18.40 -8.74
CA VAL A 513 15.65 -17.97 -9.05
C VAL A 513 15.86 -17.69 -10.55
N SER A 514 15.07 -18.30 -11.45
CA SER A 514 15.18 -18.13 -12.90
C SER A 514 14.39 -16.95 -13.46
N ASP A 515 13.13 -17.13 -13.86
CA ASP A 515 12.26 -16.10 -14.45
C ASP A 515 11.28 -15.47 -13.45
N GLY A 516 11.15 -16.04 -12.24
CA GLY A 516 10.25 -15.54 -11.20
C GLY A 516 10.71 -14.22 -10.58
N SER A 517 9.84 -13.57 -9.82
CA SER A 517 10.10 -12.29 -9.16
C SER A 517 9.27 -12.16 -7.89
N PHE A 518 9.80 -11.42 -6.91
CA PHE A 518 9.09 -11.13 -5.66
C PHE A 518 8.68 -9.65 -5.61
N TYR A 519 7.41 -9.40 -5.31
CA TYR A 519 6.82 -8.08 -5.19
C TYR A 519 6.34 -7.80 -3.77
N ARG A 520 7.03 -6.85 -3.12
CA ARG A 520 6.78 -6.51 -1.72
C ARG A 520 5.49 -5.76 -1.52
N ASN A 521 4.69 -6.21 -0.55
CA ASN A 521 3.51 -5.54 -0.05
C ASN A 521 3.55 -5.47 1.48
N SER A 522 4.23 -4.45 2.02
CA SER A 522 4.38 -4.21 3.46
C SER A 522 5.10 -5.37 4.19
N MET A 523 4.35 -6.24 4.86
CA MET A 523 4.83 -7.43 5.60
C MET A 523 4.60 -8.74 4.82
N THR A 524 4.10 -8.65 3.60
CA THR A 524 3.85 -9.80 2.71
C THR A 524 4.59 -9.62 1.40
N GLU A 525 4.80 -10.72 0.69
CA GLU A 525 5.39 -10.73 -0.64
C GLU A 525 4.43 -11.47 -1.59
N ARG A 526 4.44 -11.09 -2.87
CA ARG A 526 3.83 -11.88 -3.95
C ARG A 526 4.94 -12.47 -4.79
N PHE A 527 4.73 -13.69 -5.24
CA PHE A 527 5.47 -14.24 -6.36
C PHE A 527 4.83 -13.78 -7.67
N GLY A 528 5.63 -13.46 -8.68
CA GLY A 528 5.15 -13.25 -10.04
C GLY A 528 6.11 -13.82 -11.08
N LEU A 529 5.54 -14.21 -12.22
CA LEU A 529 6.23 -14.89 -13.31
C LEU A 529 5.74 -14.34 -14.65
N GLU A 530 6.67 -13.95 -15.51
CA GLU A 530 6.38 -13.33 -16.81
C GLU A 530 6.94 -14.18 -17.95
N LEU A 531 6.07 -14.88 -18.67
CA LEU A 531 6.46 -15.83 -19.71
C LEU A 531 6.16 -15.28 -21.10
N SER A 532 7.02 -15.54 -22.08
CA SER A 532 6.79 -15.08 -23.46
C SER A 532 5.66 -15.84 -24.14
N LYS A 533 4.76 -15.13 -24.83
CA LYS A 533 3.72 -15.75 -25.68
C LYS A 533 4.26 -16.39 -26.96
N LYS A 534 5.54 -16.18 -27.27
CA LYS A 534 6.20 -16.78 -28.43
C LYS A 534 6.22 -18.32 -28.37
N TYR A 535 6.12 -18.89 -27.19
CA TYR A 535 6.26 -20.33 -26.99
C TYR A 535 4.97 -20.93 -26.43
N ASP A 536 4.44 -21.95 -27.10
CA ASP A 536 3.19 -22.62 -26.69
C ASP A 536 3.31 -23.29 -25.31
N TRP A 537 4.51 -23.74 -24.95
CA TRP A 537 4.78 -24.35 -23.65
C TRP A 537 4.81 -23.35 -22.49
N SER A 538 4.84 -22.03 -22.74
CA SER A 538 4.86 -21.01 -21.69
C SER A 538 3.61 -21.07 -20.81
N GLU A 539 2.44 -21.34 -21.39
CA GLU A 539 1.21 -21.49 -20.60
C GLU A 539 1.29 -22.70 -19.66
N ASN A 540 1.84 -23.81 -20.15
CA ASN A 540 2.05 -25.02 -19.36
C ASN A 540 2.99 -24.79 -18.15
N VAL A 541 4.07 -24.03 -18.32
CA VAL A 541 4.98 -23.64 -17.23
C VAL A 541 4.25 -22.78 -16.19
N GLY A 542 3.41 -21.83 -16.64
CA GLY A 542 2.62 -20.98 -15.75
C GLY A 542 1.59 -21.76 -14.94
N GLU A 543 0.85 -22.67 -15.58
CA GLU A 543 -0.13 -23.54 -14.92
C GLU A 543 0.53 -24.56 -13.98
N ALA A 544 1.69 -25.11 -14.34
CA ALA A 544 2.47 -25.99 -13.48
C ALA A 544 2.94 -25.24 -12.23
N THR A 545 3.50 -24.04 -12.39
CA THR A 545 3.91 -23.16 -11.27
C THR A 545 2.74 -22.89 -10.34
N ARG A 546 1.56 -22.62 -10.91
CA ARG A 546 0.32 -22.44 -10.16
C ARG A 546 -0.09 -23.67 -9.37
N TYR A 547 -0.07 -24.84 -10.01
CA TYR A 547 -0.37 -26.11 -9.37
C TYR A 547 0.58 -26.36 -8.18
N HIS A 548 1.88 -26.16 -8.38
CA HIS A 548 2.89 -26.34 -7.33
C HIS A 548 2.69 -25.37 -6.16
N TRP A 549 2.32 -24.10 -6.41
CA TRP A 549 1.98 -23.17 -5.32
C TRP A 549 0.71 -23.60 -4.56
N GLY A 550 -0.29 -24.12 -5.29
CA GLY A 550 -1.50 -24.63 -4.67
C GLY A 550 -1.27 -25.83 -3.76
N LEU A 551 -0.28 -26.69 -4.06
CA LEU A 551 0.13 -27.78 -3.16
C LEU A 551 0.70 -27.26 -1.83
N LEU A 552 1.21 -26.03 -1.81
CA LEU A 552 1.73 -25.35 -0.62
C LEU A 552 0.68 -24.46 0.06
N GLY A 553 -0.58 -24.53 -0.37
CA GLY A 553 -1.66 -23.73 0.22
C GLY A 553 -1.71 -22.29 -0.28
N ILE A 554 -0.92 -21.93 -1.30
CA ILE A 554 -0.81 -20.57 -1.81
C ILE A 554 -1.63 -20.45 -3.09
N ARG A 555 -2.56 -19.50 -3.12
CA ARG A 555 -3.32 -19.20 -4.33
C ARG A 555 -2.45 -18.47 -5.33
N SER A 556 -2.55 -18.85 -6.59
CA SER A 556 -1.96 -18.13 -7.70
C SER A 556 -2.82 -18.26 -8.95
N GLY A 557 -2.65 -17.34 -9.89
CA GLY A 557 -3.41 -17.34 -11.14
C GLY A 557 -2.77 -16.46 -12.21
N ARG A 558 -3.30 -16.58 -13.42
CA ARG A 558 -2.92 -15.75 -14.56
C ARG A 558 -3.50 -14.34 -14.37
N ILE A 559 -2.71 -13.33 -14.70
CA ILE A 559 -3.14 -11.92 -14.76
C ILE A 559 -3.20 -11.48 -16.23
N ALA A 560 -3.65 -10.26 -16.48
CA ALA A 560 -3.70 -9.70 -17.82
C ALA A 560 -2.32 -9.78 -18.50
N ASP A 561 -2.34 -10.22 -19.75
CA ASP A 561 -1.16 -10.17 -20.62
C ASP A 561 -0.73 -8.71 -20.82
N HIS A 562 0.56 -8.50 -21.06
CA HIS A 562 1.09 -7.18 -21.34
C HIS A 562 2.23 -7.25 -22.36
N THR A 563 2.53 -6.11 -22.97
CA THR A 563 3.64 -5.98 -23.92
C THR A 563 4.81 -5.32 -23.22
N SER A 564 5.96 -5.98 -23.23
CA SER A 564 7.22 -5.44 -22.71
C SER A 564 8.09 -4.97 -23.86
N GLU A 565 8.51 -3.71 -23.83
CA GLU A 565 9.48 -3.15 -24.77
C GLU A 565 10.89 -3.27 -24.21
N TYR A 566 11.82 -3.77 -25.01
CA TYR A 566 13.23 -3.89 -24.66
C TYR A 566 14.13 -3.48 -25.82
N LYS A 567 15.32 -2.99 -25.51
CA LYS A 567 16.32 -2.65 -26.53
C LYS A 567 17.22 -3.84 -26.81
N TRP A 568 17.31 -4.23 -28.07
CA TRP A 568 18.22 -5.27 -28.54
C TRP A 568 18.96 -4.78 -29.78
N ASN A 569 20.30 -4.76 -29.73
CA ASN A 569 21.14 -4.25 -30.81
C ASN A 569 20.77 -2.82 -31.28
N GLY A 570 20.35 -1.96 -30.35
CA GLY A 570 19.94 -0.58 -30.66
C GLY A 570 18.49 -0.43 -31.15
N GLU A 571 17.81 -1.52 -31.49
CA GLU A 571 16.40 -1.53 -31.89
C GLU A 571 15.50 -1.73 -30.67
N THR A 572 14.40 -0.97 -30.61
CA THR A 572 13.31 -1.27 -29.67
C THR A 572 12.50 -2.43 -30.24
N ARG A 573 12.40 -3.52 -29.47
CA ARG A 573 11.58 -4.68 -29.77
C ARG A 573 10.49 -4.80 -28.71
N SER A 574 9.31 -5.24 -29.13
CA SER A 574 8.24 -5.61 -28.22
C SER A 574 8.18 -7.13 -28.07
N SER A 575 7.82 -7.60 -26.89
CA SER A 575 7.46 -9.00 -26.64
C SER A 575 6.17 -9.02 -25.85
N GLU A 576 5.19 -9.76 -26.36
CA GLU A 576 4.01 -10.09 -25.57
C GLU A 576 4.36 -11.09 -24.46
N ARG A 577 3.82 -10.85 -23.27
CA ARG A 577 4.09 -11.60 -22.04
C ARG A 577 2.78 -12.03 -21.38
N MET A 578 2.75 -13.26 -20.89
CA MET A 578 1.72 -13.77 -19.99
C MET A 578 2.20 -13.57 -18.56
N GLY A 579 1.41 -12.87 -17.75
CA GLY A 579 1.71 -12.67 -16.34
C GLY A 579 1.02 -13.71 -15.47
N TRP A 580 1.72 -14.18 -14.45
CA TRP A 580 1.18 -15.01 -13.38
C TRP A 580 1.56 -14.39 -12.03
N THR A 581 0.67 -14.46 -11.04
CA THR A 581 0.97 -13.96 -9.70
C THR A 581 0.35 -14.82 -8.61
N SER A 582 1.03 -14.90 -7.47
CA SER A 582 0.46 -15.46 -6.24
C SER A 582 -0.33 -14.41 -5.46
N GLU A 583 -1.14 -14.87 -4.51
CA GLU A 583 -1.61 -14.02 -3.43
C GLU A 583 -0.44 -13.48 -2.59
N ALA A 584 -0.68 -12.37 -1.90
CA ALA A 584 0.33 -11.79 -1.03
C ALA A 584 0.31 -12.56 0.30
N THR A 585 1.43 -13.19 0.65
CA THR A 585 1.53 -14.00 1.87
C THR A 585 2.87 -13.75 2.58
N PRO A 586 2.92 -13.84 3.92
CA PRO A 586 4.17 -13.87 4.67
C PRO A 586 5.09 -15.03 4.28
N LEU A 587 4.53 -16.17 3.82
CA LEU A 587 5.31 -17.34 3.42
C LEU A 587 6.32 -17.01 2.31
N MET A 588 5.93 -16.17 1.36
CA MET A 588 6.81 -15.73 0.27
C MET A 588 8.01 -14.94 0.78
N ASN A 589 7.85 -14.20 1.88
CA ASN A 589 8.95 -13.47 2.50
C ASN A 589 9.95 -14.43 3.16
N TRP A 590 9.46 -15.47 3.85
CA TRP A 590 10.31 -16.52 4.39
C TRP A 590 11.05 -17.29 3.29
N LEU A 591 10.36 -17.72 2.22
CA LEU A 591 10.99 -18.41 1.09
C LEU A 591 12.08 -17.56 0.44
N LYS A 592 11.80 -16.27 0.20
CA LYS A 592 12.75 -15.32 -0.36
C LYS A 592 14.00 -15.19 0.52
N ARG A 593 13.83 -14.92 1.82
CA ARG A 593 14.94 -14.56 2.73
C ARG A 593 15.64 -15.76 3.33
N SER A 594 14.88 -16.69 3.90
CA SER A 594 15.42 -17.80 4.69
C SER A 594 15.79 -18.99 3.84
N ALA A 595 15.00 -19.28 2.79
CA ALA A 595 15.26 -20.44 1.93
C ALA A 595 16.21 -20.13 0.77
N LEU A 596 16.10 -18.94 0.16
CA LEU A 596 16.95 -18.51 -0.96
C LEU A 596 18.05 -17.51 -0.57
N GLY A 597 18.00 -16.94 0.64
CA GLY A 597 19.00 -15.96 1.07
C GLY A 597 18.89 -14.59 0.38
N PHE A 598 17.75 -14.29 -0.25
CA PHE A 598 17.59 -13.02 -0.97
C PHE A 598 17.35 -11.83 -0.05
N GLU A 599 17.96 -10.70 -0.39
CA GLU A 599 17.77 -9.44 0.31
C GLU A 599 16.34 -8.89 0.14
N LEU A 600 15.82 -8.21 1.17
CA LEU A 600 14.45 -7.68 1.18
C LEU A 600 14.17 -6.67 0.07
N GLU A 601 15.14 -5.81 -0.24
CA GLU A 601 14.96 -4.69 -1.19
C GLU A 601 15.09 -5.12 -2.65
N HIS A 602 15.69 -6.27 -2.91
CA HIS A 602 15.95 -6.76 -4.26
C HIS A 602 15.04 -7.93 -4.61
N SER A 603 14.59 -8.02 -5.86
CA SER A 603 13.83 -9.18 -6.32
C SER A 603 14.71 -10.43 -6.39
N LYS A 604 16.01 -10.26 -6.72
CA LYS A 604 17.05 -11.29 -6.79
C LYS A 604 18.41 -10.72 -6.38
N SER A 605 18.96 -11.16 -5.25
CA SER A 605 20.38 -10.99 -4.91
C SER A 605 21.16 -12.26 -5.26
N ARG A 606 22.42 -12.38 -4.83
CA ARG A 606 23.16 -13.64 -4.94
C ARG A 606 22.41 -14.71 -4.13
N LEU A 607 22.33 -15.92 -4.68
CA LEU A 607 21.71 -17.05 -4.01
C LEU A 607 22.57 -17.48 -2.81
N ASP A 608 21.95 -17.62 -1.62
CA ASP A 608 22.56 -18.17 -0.41
C ASP A 608 21.67 -19.32 0.08
N ALA A 609 21.85 -20.48 -0.56
CA ALA A 609 21.02 -21.67 -0.41
C ALA A 609 21.86 -22.96 -0.48
N ASP A 610 22.94 -23.01 0.31
CA ASP A 610 23.92 -24.12 0.35
C ASP A 610 23.32 -25.46 0.80
N TRP A 611 22.10 -25.45 1.33
CA TRP A 611 21.35 -26.66 1.66
C TRP A 611 20.81 -27.39 0.42
N ILE A 612 20.58 -26.70 -0.70
CA ILE A 612 19.98 -27.28 -1.92
C ILE A 612 20.87 -28.37 -2.54
N PRO A 613 22.19 -28.19 -2.73
CA PRO A 613 23.07 -29.26 -3.24
C PRO A 613 23.06 -30.56 -2.40
N ASN A 614 22.71 -30.46 -1.12
CA ASN A 614 22.64 -31.57 -0.17
C ASN A 614 21.22 -32.17 -0.05
N ALA A 615 20.23 -31.61 -0.74
CA ALA A 615 18.87 -32.15 -0.74
C ALA A 615 18.79 -33.54 -1.43
N PRO A 616 17.74 -34.33 -1.17
CA PRO A 616 17.48 -35.59 -1.87
C PRO A 616 17.49 -35.44 -3.40
N LYS A 617 17.84 -36.51 -4.11
CA LYS A 617 18.03 -36.50 -5.56
C LYS A 617 16.82 -35.94 -6.31
N GLU A 618 15.61 -36.33 -5.90
CA GLU A 618 14.36 -35.93 -6.52
C GLU A 618 14.03 -34.45 -6.27
N ALA A 619 14.39 -33.94 -5.09
CA ALA A 619 14.25 -32.52 -4.74
C ALA A 619 15.21 -31.66 -5.58
N LYS A 620 16.47 -32.10 -5.73
CA LYS A 620 17.46 -31.45 -6.59
C LYS A 620 17.06 -31.46 -8.06
N SER A 621 16.54 -32.59 -8.53
CA SER A 621 15.98 -32.74 -9.87
C SER A 621 14.83 -31.75 -10.09
N ALA A 622 13.87 -31.66 -9.17
CA ALA A 622 12.77 -30.71 -9.28
C ALA A 622 13.24 -29.25 -9.29
N PHE A 623 14.21 -28.89 -8.44
CA PHE A 623 14.81 -27.56 -8.43
C PHE A 623 15.46 -27.21 -9.78
N ILE A 624 16.37 -28.06 -10.28
CA ILE A 624 17.07 -27.77 -11.53
C ILE A 624 16.13 -27.75 -12.74
N GLN A 625 15.05 -28.54 -12.71
CA GLN A 625 13.97 -28.49 -13.70
C GLN A 625 13.26 -27.13 -13.70
N GLY A 626 12.93 -26.60 -12.51
CA GLY A 626 12.35 -25.25 -12.39
C GLY A 626 13.29 -24.15 -12.90
N VAL A 627 14.60 -24.28 -12.63
CA VAL A 627 15.59 -23.35 -13.17
C VAL A 627 15.64 -23.44 -14.71
N ALA A 628 15.69 -24.65 -15.26
CA ALA A 628 15.80 -24.88 -16.70
C ALA A 628 14.53 -24.50 -17.49
N ASP A 629 13.34 -24.69 -16.91
CA ASP A 629 12.09 -24.27 -17.55
C ASP A 629 12.01 -22.74 -17.72
N GLY A 630 12.63 -21.96 -16.82
CA GLY A 630 12.81 -20.51 -17.02
C GLY A 630 14.01 -20.20 -17.93
N ASP A 631 15.22 -20.36 -17.38
CA ASP A 631 16.48 -19.86 -17.95
C ASP A 631 17.25 -20.85 -18.84
N GLY A 632 16.73 -22.06 -19.00
CA GLY A 632 17.39 -23.10 -19.77
C GLY A 632 17.27 -22.89 -21.28
N TRP A 633 18.19 -23.52 -22.01
CA TRP A 633 18.25 -23.42 -23.47
C TRP A 633 18.81 -24.69 -24.10
N VAL A 634 18.47 -24.91 -25.37
CA VAL A 634 19.00 -26.00 -26.20
C VAL A 634 19.41 -25.40 -27.54
N SER A 635 20.59 -25.78 -28.03
CA SER A 635 21.03 -25.55 -29.39
C SER A 635 21.38 -26.88 -30.07
N SER A 636 21.61 -26.86 -31.37
CA SER A 636 22.12 -27.99 -32.18
C SER A 636 23.35 -28.75 -31.66
N MET A 637 24.01 -28.28 -30.60
CA MET A 637 25.28 -28.84 -30.12
C MET A 637 25.34 -29.04 -28.61
N LYS A 638 24.58 -28.24 -27.85
CA LYS A 638 24.72 -28.16 -26.40
C LYS A 638 23.42 -27.66 -25.79
N THR A 639 23.28 -27.94 -24.51
CA THR A 639 22.21 -27.42 -23.66
C THR A 639 22.81 -26.76 -22.43
N GLY A 640 21.99 -26.13 -21.60
CA GLY A 640 22.43 -25.56 -20.34
C GLY A 640 21.45 -24.57 -19.78
N ILE A 641 21.91 -23.86 -18.76
CA ILE A 641 21.16 -22.82 -18.04
C ILE A 641 21.88 -21.50 -18.22
N SER A 642 21.16 -20.45 -18.61
CA SER A 642 21.69 -19.08 -18.65
C SER A 642 21.62 -18.47 -17.25
N THR A 643 22.68 -17.84 -16.78
CA THR A 643 22.70 -17.20 -15.46
C THR A 643 23.83 -16.20 -15.37
N ASN A 644 23.60 -15.04 -14.76
CA ASN A 644 24.64 -14.02 -14.64
C ASN A 644 25.59 -14.25 -13.45
N ARG A 645 25.19 -15.05 -12.45
CA ARG A 645 25.91 -15.13 -11.17
C ARG A 645 26.04 -16.54 -10.59
N GLU A 646 25.16 -17.46 -10.98
CA GLU A 646 25.00 -18.74 -10.27
C GLU A 646 25.47 -19.95 -11.12
N ALA A 647 26.38 -19.74 -12.07
CA ALA A 647 26.82 -20.79 -12.99
C ALA A 647 27.49 -21.96 -12.25
N GLU A 648 28.33 -21.67 -11.26
CA GLU A 648 29.00 -22.68 -10.44
C GLU A 648 28.01 -23.45 -9.57
N PHE A 649 27.05 -22.76 -8.96
CA PHE A 649 26.01 -23.37 -8.14
C PHE A 649 25.17 -24.38 -8.95
N TYR A 650 24.66 -23.97 -10.12
CA TYR A 650 23.92 -24.87 -11.00
C TYR A 650 24.79 -26.02 -11.51
N SER A 651 26.06 -25.76 -11.82
CA SER A 651 27.00 -26.81 -12.22
C SER A 651 27.24 -27.84 -11.12
N GLY A 652 27.34 -27.42 -9.87
CA GLY A 652 27.45 -28.32 -8.71
C GLY A 652 26.22 -29.22 -8.54
N ILE A 653 25.02 -28.66 -8.66
CA ILE A 653 23.77 -29.43 -8.59
C ILE A 653 23.71 -30.45 -9.72
N LEU A 654 23.93 -30.04 -10.97
CA LEU A 654 23.96 -30.92 -12.14
C LEU A 654 25.01 -32.03 -11.98
N GLY A 655 26.21 -31.70 -11.49
CA GLY A 655 27.27 -32.67 -11.21
C GLY A 655 26.83 -33.72 -10.19
N SER A 656 26.13 -33.31 -9.13
CA SER A 656 25.56 -34.23 -8.12
C SER A 656 24.45 -35.14 -8.66
N LEU A 657 23.86 -34.78 -9.81
CA LEU A 657 22.88 -35.58 -10.55
C LEU A 657 23.52 -36.44 -11.64
N GLY A 658 24.86 -36.45 -11.76
CA GLY A 658 25.59 -37.21 -12.78
C GLY A 658 25.63 -36.53 -14.15
N ILE A 659 25.41 -35.21 -14.21
CA ILE A 659 25.45 -34.41 -15.44
C ILE A 659 26.59 -33.40 -15.31
N HIS A 660 27.71 -33.68 -15.96
CA HIS A 660 28.84 -32.76 -15.99
C HIS A 660 28.50 -31.53 -16.85
N SER A 661 28.59 -30.35 -16.24
CA SER A 661 28.47 -29.06 -16.91
C SER A 661 29.69 -28.18 -16.65
N THR A 662 30.01 -27.30 -17.60
CA THR A 662 31.10 -26.34 -17.47
C THR A 662 30.52 -24.99 -17.07
N PRO A 663 30.88 -24.43 -15.88
CA PRO A 663 30.48 -23.09 -15.52
C PRO A 663 31.24 -22.08 -16.39
N GLY A 664 30.53 -21.09 -16.91
CA GLY A 664 31.10 -19.98 -17.67
C GLY A 664 30.46 -18.66 -17.26
N ASN A 665 31.03 -17.55 -17.74
CA ASN A 665 30.73 -16.18 -17.30
C ASN A 665 29.24 -15.79 -17.33
N LYS A 666 28.38 -16.52 -18.07
CA LYS A 666 26.93 -16.31 -18.08
C LYS A 666 26.08 -17.58 -18.19
N ARG A 667 26.67 -18.77 -18.06
CA ARG A 667 26.00 -20.03 -18.38
C ARG A 667 26.61 -21.21 -17.63
N SER A 668 25.78 -22.18 -17.26
CA SER A 668 26.21 -23.55 -16.97
C SER A 668 25.94 -24.41 -18.21
N GLN A 669 26.99 -24.91 -18.87
CA GLN A 669 26.89 -25.55 -20.20
C GLN A 669 27.09 -27.06 -20.14
N ILE A 670 26.20 -27.81 -20.79
CA ILE A 670 26.28 -29.27 -20.97
C ILE A 670 26.53 -29.54 -22.45
N ASN A 671 27.69 -30.13 -22.78
CA ASN A 671 28.14 -30.33 -24.16
C ASN A 671 28.74 -31.72 -24.43
N ARG A 672 28.94 -32.54 -23.40
CA ARG A 672 29.44 -33.91 -23.55
C ARG A 672 28.29 -34.83 -23.91
N SER A 673 28.54 -35.77 -24.82
CA SER A 673 27.52 -36.70 -25.35
C SER A 673 26.74 -37.42 -24.25
N LYS A 674 27.46 -38.07 -23.32
CA LYS A 674 26.86 -38.78 -22.18
C LYS A 674 26.04 -37.88 -21.27
N ASP A 675 26.51 -36.66 -21.01
CA ASP A 675 25.82 -35.72 -20.12
C ASP A 675 24.56 -35.13 -20.76
N ILE A 676 24.53 -34.98 -22.09
CA ILE A 676 23.32 -34.61 -22.84
C ILE A 676 22.28 -35.74 -22.78
N GLN A 677 22.71 -36.99 -22.92
CA GLN A 677 21.83 -38.16 -22.77
C GLN A 677 21.25 -38.21 -21.36
N ASN A 678 22.10 -38.08 -20.33
CA ASN A 678 21.67 -38.03 -18.93
C ASN A 678 20.71 -36.86 -18.66
N ALA A 679 20.94 -35.69 -19.27
CA ALA A 679 20.04 -34.54 -19.13
C ALA A 679 18.67 -34.76 -19.81
N ALA A 680 18.64 -35.46 -20.94
CA ALA A 680 17.41 -35.84 -21.62
C ALA A 680 16.63 -36.88 -20.80
N GLU A 681 17.33 -37.86 -20.21
CA GLU A 681 16.76 -38.91 -19.34
C GLU A 681 16.25 -38.38 -17.99
N LEU A 682 16.80 -37.26 -17.49
CA LEU A 682 16.34 -36.56 -16.28
C LEU A 682 15.02 -35.78 -16.46
N PRO A 683 14.42 -35.79 -17.65
CA PRO A 683 13.90 -34.60 -18.34
C PRO A 683 14.27 -33.25 -17.72
N LEU A 684 15.36 -32.63 -18.19
CA LEU A 684 15.82 -31.33 -17.70
C LEU A 684 14.76 -30.22 -17.85
N PHE A 685 13.95 -30.25 -18.91
CA PHE A 685 12.87 -29.28 -19.15
C PHE A 685 11.52 -29.95 -18.87
N LYS A 686 11.01 -29.79 -17.64
CA LYS A 686 9.86 -30.58 -17.19
C LYS A 686 8.55 -30.13 -17.83
N HIS A 687 8.31 -28.83 -17.89
CA HIS A 687 7.07 -28.25 -18.41
C HIS A 687 7.29 -27.42 -19.67
N ALA A 688 8.54 -27.03 -19.98
CA ALA A 688 8.90 -26.43 -21.26
C ALA A 688 9.09 -27.51 -22.35
N SER A 689 8.00 -28.19 -22.72
CA SER A 689 8.00 -29.38 -23.59
C SER A 689 8.77 -29.18 -24.91
N GLY A 690 8.60 -28.04 -25.58
CA GLY A 690 9.33 -27.75 -26.83
C GLY A 690 10.84 -27.57 -26.64
N ARG A 691 11.34 -27.33 -25.43
CA ARG A 691 12.79 -27.40 -25.11
C ARG A 691 13.21 -28.84 -24.82
N GLN A 692 12.39 -29.61 -24.13
CA GLN A 692 12.65 -31.02 -23.86
C GLN A 692 12.76 -31.83 -25.15
N GLU A 693 11.83 -31.63 -26.09
CA GLU A 693 11.86 -32.27 -27.42
C GLU A 693 13.16 -31.94 -28.18
N LYS A 694 13.62 -30.68 -28.12
CA LYS A 694 14.90 -30.29 -28.71
C LYS A 694 16.09 -30.97 -28.02
N LEU A 695 16.03 -31.17 -26.71
CA LEU A 695 17.07 -31.87 -25.95
C LEU A 695 17.11 -33.36 -26.30
N GLU A 696 15.95 -33.99 -26.46
CA GLU A 696 15.82 -35.39 -26.91
C GLU A 696 16.36 -35.56 -28.33
N ASN A 697 15.97 -34.67 -29.26
CA ASN A 697 16.53 -34.64 -30.61
C ASN A 697 18.06 -34.48 -30.59
N LEU A 698 18.58 -33.58 -29.75
CA LEU A 698 20.02 -33.41 -29.59
C LEU A 698 20.68 -34.68 -29.05
N SER A 699 20.06 -35.36 -28.09
CA SER A 699 20.54 -36.63 -27.52
C SER A 699 20.61 -37.72 -28.59
N ASP A 700 19.59 -37.85 -29.44
CA ASP A 700 19.55 -38.83 -30.52
C ASP A 700 20.59 -38.53 -31.61
N MET A 701 20.78 -37.26 -31.94
CA MET A 701 21.89 -36.81 -32.79
C MET A 701 23.24 -37.25 -32.23
N TYR A 702 23.46 -37.18 -30.91
CA TYR A 702 24.69 -37.66 -30.28
C TYR A 702 24.83 -39.19 -30.31
N ARG A 703 23.73 -39.93 -30.19
CA ARG A 703 23.72 -41.41 -30.31
C ARG A 703 24.03 -41.88 -31.73
N ALA A 704 23.52 -41.19 -32.74
CA ALA A 704 23.73 -41.54 -34.15
C ALA A 704 25.11 -41.14 -34.69
N SER A 705 25.76 -40.14 -34.10
CA SER A 705 26.98 -39.56 -34.67
C SER A 705 28.15 -40.54 -34.89
N PRO A 706 28.44 -41.49 -33.98
CA PRO A 706 29.47 -42.50 -34.20
C PRO A 706 29.23 -43.40 -35.43
N ASN A 707 27.97 -43.60 -35.82
CA ASN A 707 27.56 -44.52 -36.88
C ASN A 707 27.46 -43.86 -38.26
N ALA A 708 27.74 -42.56 -38.36
CA ALA A 708 27.46 -41.80 -39.56
C ALA A 708 28.36 -42.19 -40.77
N GLY A 709 29.41 -42.99 -40.58
CA GLY A 709 30.26 -43.50 -41.68
C GLY A 709 30.96 -42.38 -42.46
N ARG A 710 31.25 -42.61 -43.76
CA ARG A 710 31.76 -41.56 -44.66
C ARG A 710 30.59 -40.71 -45.21
N MET A 711 30.86 -39.43 -45.46
CA MET A 711 29.89 -38.50 -46.04
C MET A 711 29.59 -38.89 -47.49
N ASN A 712 28.33 -39.24 -47.79
CA ASN A 712 27.88 -39.60 -49.13
C ASN A 712 27.62 -38.34 -49.99
N GLU A 713 27.40 -38.51 -51.29
CA GLU A 713 27.21 -37.36 -52.20
C GLU A 713 25.92 -36.57 -51.91
N ASN A 714 24.83 -37.24 -51.54
CA ASN A 714 23.57 -36.56 -51.18
C ASN A 714 23.78 -35.63 -49.97
N GLU A 715 24.48 -36.10 -48.94
CA GLU A 715 24.83 -35.32 -47.76
C GLU A 715 25.74 -34.13 -48.11
N LYS A 716 26.73 -34.34 -48.98
CA LYS A 716 27.63 -33.28 -49.48
C LYS A 716 26.87 -32.20 -50.25
N MET A 717 25.95 -32.60 -51.12
CA MET A 717 25.09 -31.70 -51.89
C MET A 717 24.20 -30.87 -50.96
N LEU A 718 23.56 -31.51 -49.98
CA LEU A 718 22.75 -30.81 -48.98
C LEU A 718 23.58 -29.81 -48.16
N ILE A 719 24.76 -30.19 -47.68
CA ILE A 719 25.63 -29.26 -46.94
C ILE A 719 26.04 -28.07 -47.82
N GLN A 720 26.38 -28.31 -49.09
CA GLN A 720 26.73 -27.25 -50.03
C GLN A 720 25.57 -26.28 -50.22
N GLU A 721 24.36 -26.80 -50.48
CA GLU A 721 23.16 -26.01 -50.67
C GLU A 721 22.87 -25.13 -49.44
N LEU A 722 22.85 -25.74 -48.26
CA LEU A 722 22.58 -25.02 -47.01
C LEU A 722 23.67 -23.98 -46.69
N THR A 723 24.93 -24.29 -47.02
CA THR A 723 26.03 -23.32 -46.88
C THR A 723 25.83 -22.12 -47.82
N ASN A 724 25.42 -22.36 -49.07
CA ASN A 724 25.12 -21.30 -50.03
C ASN A 724 23.92 -20.43 -49.61
N GLN A 725 22.97 -21.02 -48.87
CA GLN A 725 21.85 -20.31 -48.24
C GLN A 725 22.26 -19.52 -46.97
N GLY A 726 23.54 -19.57 -46.57
CA GLY A 726 24.05 -18.86 -45.41
C GLY A 726 23.73 -19.51 -44.06
N HIS A 727 23.30 -20.78 -44.06
CA HIS A 727 23.08 -21.51 -42.81
C HIS A 727 24.38 -21.72 -42.02
N SER A 728 24.30 -21.51 -40.72
CA SER A 728 25.37 -21.81 -39.79
C SER A 728 25.59 -23.32 -39.67
N THR A 729 26.81 -23.72 -39.24
CA THR A 729 27.13 -25.14 -38.95
C THR A 729 26.10 -25.85 -38.07
N GLY A 730 25.46 -25.14 -37.15
CA GLY A 730 24.44 -25.70 -36.27
C GLY A 730 23.12 -25.98 -36.98
N GLU A 731 22.65 -25.03 -37.80
CA GLU A 731 21.43 -25.18 -38.60
C GLU A 731 21.61 -26.26 -39.66
N ILE A 732 22.79 -26.34 -40.28
CA ILE A 732 23.12 -27.41 -41.21
C ILE A 732 23.04 -28.77 -40.53
N ARG A 733 23.58 -28.89 -39.30
CA ARG A 733 23.52 -30.15 -38.54
C ARG A 733 22.08 -30.57 -38.25
N GLU A 734 21.23 -29.64 -37.84
CA GLU A 734 19.81 -29.90 -37.57
C GLU A 734 19.05 -30.32 -38.84
N LYS A 735 19.31 -29.65 -39.98
CA LYS A 735 18.68 -29.99 -41.26
C LYS A 735 19.12 -31.35 -41.80
N ILE A 736 20.42 -31.68 -41.77
CA ILE A 736 20.91 -33.02 -42.15
C ILE A 736 20.25 -34.10 -41.29
N TRP A 737 20.12 -33.85 -39.98
CA TRP A 737 19.46 -34.78 -39.08
C TRP A 737 17.98 -34.97 -39.46
N GLY A 738 17.26 -33.89 -39.72
CA GLY A 738 15.86 -33.94 -40.13
C GLY A 738 15.64 -34.65 -41.47
N ASP A 739 16.49 -34.38 -42.46
CA ASP A 739 16.29 -34.85 -43.84
C ASP A 739 16.85 -36.26 -44.06
N LEU A 740 17.98 -36.59 -43.41
CA LEU A 740 18.73 -37.83 -43.67
C LEU A 740 18.84 -38.77 -42.46
N GLY A 741 18.47 -38.33 -41.26
CA GLY A 741 18.66 -39.12 -40.03
C GLY A 741 20.15 -39.35 -39.67
N ILE A 742 21.05 -38.53 -40.22
CA ILE A 742 22.51 -38.63 -40.01
C ILE A 742 22.96 -37.46 -39.15
N SER A 743 23.82 -37.71 -38.14
CA SER A 743 24.40 -36.63 -37.34
C SER A 743 25.91 -36.52 -37.53
N ARG A 744 26.36 -35.38 -38.02
CA ARG A 744 27.80 -35.05 -38.11
C ARG A 744 28.26 -34.16 -36.97
N SER A 745 29.53 -34.31 -36.61
CA SER A 745 30.19 -33.38 -35.71
C SER A 745 30.31 -32.00 -36.37
N LYS A 746 30.29 -30.93 -35.56
CA LYS A 746 30.54 -29.56 -36.03
C LYS A 746 31.86 -29.44 -36.80
N ALA A 747 32.90 -30.13 -36.34
CA ALA A 747 34.21 -30.11 -36.99
C ALA A 747 34.15 -30.73 -38.40
N THR A 748 33.39 -31.80 -38.58
CA THR A 748 33.20 -32.44 -39.90
C THR A 748 32.50 -31.49 -40.87
N ILE A 749 31.38 -30.89 -40.46
CA ILE A 749 30.63 -29.93 -41.30
C ILE A 749 31.52 -28.73 -41.63
N TRP A 750 32.16 -28.13 -40.62
CA TRP A 750 33.03 -26.96 -40.80
C TRP A 750 34.21 -27.23 -41.74
N ARG A 751 34.89 -28.38 -41.62
CA ARG A 751 35.97 -28.77 -42.52
C ARG A 751 35.48 -28.89 -43.97
N TYR A 752 34.27 -29.43 -44.16
CA TYR A 752 33.68 -29.50 -45.49
C TYR A 752 33.36 -28.12 -46.04
N GLN A 753 32.72 -27.24 -45.26
CA GLN A 753 32.46 -25.85 -45.66
C GLN A 753 33.73 -25.11 -46.07
N LYS A 754 34.82 -25.22 -45.29
CA LYS A 754 36.11 -24.62 -45.63
C LYS A 754 36.69 -25.14 -46.94
N LYS A 755 36.49 -26.44 -47.23
CA LYS A 755 36.89 -27.03 -48.51
C LYS A 755 36.10 -26.45 -49.67
N LEU A 756 34.80 -26.18 -49.49
CA LEU A 756 33.96 -25.54 -50.51
C LEU A 756 34.39 -24.09 -50.78
N GLU A 757 34.65 -23.32 -49.72
CA GLU A 757 35.16 -21.94 -49.83
C GLU A 757 36.49 -21.89 -50.61
N SER A 758 37.41 -22.82 -50.33
CA SER A 758 38.70 -22.88 -51.05
C SER A 758 38.56 -23.20 -52.54
N ARG A 759 37.51 -23.95 -52.93
CA ARG A 759 37.23 -24.28 -54.34
C ARG A 759 36.57 -23.15 -55.11
N ASN A 760 35.85 -22.27 -54.44
CA ASN A 760 35.19 -21.13 -55.06
C ASN A 760 36.11 -19.90 -55.15
N SER A 761 37.24 -19.92 -54.43
CA SER A 761 38.19 -18.79 -54.36
C SER A 761 39.40 -18.94 -55.30
N GLY A 762 39.55 -20.08 -55.98
CA GLY A 762 40.58 -20.34 -56.97
C GLY A 762 39.94 -20.84 -58.25
#